data_AF-A0A966KIN3-F1
#
_entry.id   AF-A0A966KIN3-F1
#
_cell.length_a   1.000
_cell.length_b   1.000
_cell.length_c   1.000
_cell.angle_alpha   90.00
_cell.angle_beta   90.00
_cell.angle_gamma   90.00
#
_symmetry.space_group_name_H-M   'P 1'
#
loop_
_entity.id
_entity.type
_entity.pdbx_description
1 polymer ?
#
loop_
_entity_poly.entity_id
_entity_poly.type
_entity_poly.pdbx_seq_one_letter_code
_entity_poly.pdbx_strand_id
1 'polypeptide(L)'
;MIIMKRLSLASFAMLVCLLMAACGPANEPVPKAWIGQNTLFTSYQETPKHLDPTSSYSNNETPWTYAIYEPPLKYHYLKRPYELLPRTLVDLPKLSYIDVRGHRLAADAPADLIAESWFDLEIKPGIRWQPHPAFARDAQGELRYHNLSEADLADKAKPSDFAETGTRSLMAQDYAYAIKRLATTRVKSPAFGFLSEKIVGLQALGEAVKAQDQKIKQGLSARERGVFGHLPWIDFRAFDLKGVEILSDQRLRIKVIGKYPQFKYWLAMTFFSPIAWEVDAFYAQAGMSRRNLNLDTWPVGTGPYMLTEFVPNARMILERNPNYRGEPYPCEGEAGDEAKGFLKDCGKITPFIDRMVSFIEKEGTSVHAKFMQGYYDVPQLERGEPGVGYQVSIEDGAAVAKTLQARKIQLPNTIQVGFWYFGFNWLDPVVGAGRTPEEAERNRKLRHALSIAFDFEEYIAIFEDNRAQPNMSPVVRGVFGDDLVTINPIVYQDVAGKQKRRDIQEAKRLLAEAGYPDGRDQRTGRPLVINYDVQGVGPGYQARIDWVSKQFAKLNIQLEVRNTDYNRFQDKMRKGAAQLFFWGWLADYPDPENFLFLLYGPNSKAKNDGENAGNYHNPAFDRLFERMKDLDDGPQRAALIKQMIQIVQTDAPMLFGWSEEYAGAYHQWLYNGKPSNIIRDQLQYLRIDPTMRLELTQAWNKPMSWPLFFLGAVVILLLTPACHAWRKRQDQTAFGVN
;
A
#
# COMPACT_ATOMS: atom_id res chain seq x y z
N MET A 1 -68.54 1.52 -10.89
CA MET A 1 -67.57 0.52 -11.41
C MET A 1 -66.12 1.02 -11.46
N ILE A 2 -65.83 2.26 -11.92
CA ILE A 2 -64.45 2.79 -12.06
C ILE A 2 -63.75 3.00 -10.70
N ILE A 3 -64.47 3.44 -9.66
CA ILE A 3 -63.93 3.63 -8.30
C ILE A 3 -63.54 2.28 -7.66
N MET A 4 -64.31 1.22 -7.90
CA MET A 4 -64.01 -0.15 -7.44
C MET A 4 -62.75 -0.72 -8.10
N LYS A 5 -62.55 -0.48 -9.41
CA LYS A 5 -61.30 -0.85 -10.09
C LYS A 5 -60.09 -0.10 -9.52
N ARG A 6 -60.25 1.17 -9.12
CA ARG A 6 -59.15 1.97 -8.52
C ARG A 6 -58.85 1.58 -7.06
N LEU A 7 -59.87 1.28 -6.25
CA LEU A 7 -59.68 0.79 -4.87
C LEU A 7 -59.13 -0.64 -4.84
N SER A 8 -59.58 -1.54 -5.73
CA SER A 8 -59.00 -2.88 -5.79
C SER A 8 -57.57 -2.86 -6.32
N LEU A 9 -57.23 -1.95 -7.24
CA LEU A 9 -55.84 -1.73 -7.65
C LEU A 9 -54.98 -1.19 -6.50
N ALA A 10 -55.50 -0.26 -5.71
CA ALA A 10 -54.78 0.33 -4.58
C ALA A 10 -54.57 -0.68 -3.44
N SER A 11 -55.59 -1.47 -3.10
CA SER A 11 -55.48 -2.55 -2.11
C SER A 11 -54.58 -3.68 -2.59
N PHE A 12 -54.64 -4.03 -3.89
CA PHE A 12 -53.72 -5.02 -4.48
C PHE A 12 -52.28 -4.49 -4.52
N ALA A 13 -52.07 -3.22 -4.89
CA ALA A 13 -50.75 -2.58 -4.86
C ALA A 13 -50.20 -2.50 -3.43
N MET A 14 -51.03 -2.21 -2.43
CA MET A 14 -50.63 -2.17 -1.03
C MET A 14 -50.30 -3.57 -0.47
N LEU A 15 -51.07 -4.60 -0.87
CA LEU A 15 -50.78 -5.99 -0.54
C LEU A 15 -49.48 -6.46 -1.22
N VAL A 16 -49.25 -6.06 -2.48
CA VAL A 16 -48.00 -6.32 -3.21
C VAL A 16 -46.83 -5.58 -2.54
N CYS A 17 -46.99 -4.33 -2.10
CA CYS A 17 -45.97 -3.60 -1.34
C CYS A 17 -45.68 -4.26 0.03
N LEU A 18 -46.71 -4.78 0.72
CA LEU A 18 -46.56 -5.51 1.98
C LEU A 18 -45.87 -6.87 1.77
N LEU A 19 -46.19 -7.58 0.68
CA LEU A 19 -45.54 -8.84 0.30
C LEU A 19 -44.10 -8.63 -0.18
N MET A 20 -43.82 -7.52 -0.88
CA MET A 20 -42.45 -7.13 -1.27
C MET A 20 -41.61 -6.69 -0.06
N ALA A 21 -42.23 -6.10 0.97
CA ALA A 21 -41.57 -5.78 2.24
C ALA A 21 -41.37 -7.00 3.15
N ALA A 22 -42.05 -8.13 2.87
CA ALA A 22 -41.88 -9.40 3.58
C ALA A 22 -40.75 -10.28 2.99
N CYS A 23 -40.24 -9.95 1.80
CA CYS A 23 -38.95 -10.45 1.35
C CYS A 23 -37.85 -9.79 2.20
N GLY A 24 -36.92 -10.59 2.73
CA GLY A 24 -35.87 -10.13 3.65
C GLY A 24 -35.04 -8.94 3.12
N PRO A 25 -34.20 -8.32 3.97
CA PRO A 25 -33.52 -7.08 3.62
C PRO A 25 -32.80 -7.18 2.27
N ALA A 26 -33.17 -6.32 1.31
CA ALA A 26 -32.68 -6.32 -0.06
C ALA A 26 -31.23 -5.81 -0.22
N ASN A 27 -30.48 -5.68 0.89
CA ASN A 27 -29.16 -5.06 0.92
C ASN A 27 -28.16 -5.90 1.73
N GLU A 28 -28.17 -7.22 1.54
CA GLU A 28 -27.15 -8.12 2.08
C GLU A 28 -26.03 -8.28 1.03
N PRO A 29 -24.84 -7.69 1.24
CA PRO A 29 -23.74 -7.77 0.27
C PRO A 29 -23.08 -9.15 0.24
N VAL A 30 -23.30 -9.97 1.28
CA VAL A 30 -22.72 -11.31 1.44
C VAL A 30 -23.85 -12.35 1.53
N PRO A 31 -23.79 -13.47 0.80
CA PRO A 31 -24.76 -14.55 0.94
C PRO A 31 -24.83 -15.06 2.39
N LYS A 32 -26.03 -15.21 2.96
CA LYS A 32 -26.23 -15.71 4.34
C LYS A 32 -25.48 -17.00 4.63
N ALA A 33 -25.45 -17.90 3.65
CA ALA A 33 -24.77 -19.19 3.75
C ALA A 33 -23.25 -19.04 4.01
N TRP A 34 -22.65 -17.92 3.64
CA TRP A 34 -21.22 -17.68 3.79
C TRP A 34 -20.86 -17.05 5.15
N ILE A 35 -21.78 -16.37 5.83
CA ILE A 35 -21.53 -15.68 7.11
C ILE A 35 -21.13 -16.67 8.22
N GLY A 36 -21.64 -17.90 8.19
CA GLY A 36 -21.26 -18.94 9.15
C GLY A 36 -19.98 -19.71 8.81
N GLN A 37 -19.29 -19.39 7.70
CA GLN A 37 -18.12 -20.13 7.22
C GLN A 37 -16.81 -19.49 7.67
N ASN A 38 -15.70 -20.24 7.64
CA ASN A 38 -14.35 -19.73 7.91
C ASN A 38 -13.80 -18.86 6.75
N THR A 39 -14.55 -17.81 6.40
CA THR A 39 -14.29 -16.90 5.30
C THR A 39 -14.18 -15.47 5.83
N LEU A 40 -13.10 -14.77 5.50
CA LEU A 40 -12.94 -13.35 5.81
C LEU A 40 -13.63 -12.49 4.73
N PHE A 41 -14.44 -11.52 5.15
CA PHE A 41 -15.09 -10.54 4.29
C PHE A 41 -14.46 -9.16 4.45
N THR A 42 -14.10 -8.54 3.33
CA THR A 42 -13.54 -7.19 3.31
C THR A 42 -13.95 -6.44 2.04
N SER A 43 -13.59 -5.16 1.94
CA SER A 43 -13.79 -4.36 0.74
C SER A 43 -12.47 -3.81 0.17
N TYR A 44 -12.54 -3.31 -1.06
CA TYR A 44 -11.46 -2.61 -1.74
C TYR A 44 -12.05 -1.53 -2.67
N GLN A 45 -11.29 -0.48 -2.97
CA GLN A 45 -11.84 0.69 -3.68
C GLN A 45 -11.80 0.56 -5.20
N GLU A 46 -10.75 -0.07 -5.72
CA GLU A 46 -10.49 -0.18 -7.14
C GLU A 46 -9.83 -1.52 -7.46
N THR A 47 -10.17 -2.10 -8.61
CA THR A 47 -9.54 -3.35 -9.04
C THR A 47 -8.02 -3.17 -9.20
N PRO A 48 -7.20 -4.05 -8.59
CA PRO A 48 -5.76 -4.04 -8.75
C PRO A 48 -5.38 -4.01 -10.23
N LYS A 49 -4.42 -3.15 -10.58
CA LYS A 49 -3.98 -3.03 -11.97
C LYS A 49 -3.05 -4.17 -12.35
N HIS A 50 -2.15 -4.53 -11.44
CA HIS A 50 -1.18 -5.59 -11.63
C HIS A 50 -1.27 -6.63 -10.52
N LEU A 51 -1.30 -7.90 -10.92
CA LEU A 51 -1.11 -9.06 -10.04
C LEU A 51 0.15 -9.86 -10.43
N ASP A 52 0.79 -9.55 -11.58
CA ASP A 52 2.10 -10.09 -11.93
C ASP A 52 3.18 -9.52 -10.99
N PRO A 53 3.95 -10.35 -10.29
CA PRO A 53 4.97 -9.89 -9.33
C PRO A 53 6.11 -9.12 -10.01
N THR A 54 6.28 -9.23 -11.32
CA THR A 54 7.24 -8.42 -12.09
C THR A 54 6.83 -6.95 -12.18
N SER A 55 5.52 -6.67 -12.12
CA SER A 55 4.94 -5.34 -12.35
C SER A 55 4.20 -4.75 -11.16
N SER A 56 3.72 -5.59 -10.24
CA SER A 56 3.02 -5.15 -9.04
C SER A 56 3.96 -4.41 -8.09
N TYR A 57 3.51 -3.25 -7.64
CA TYR A 57 4.24 -2.36 -6.74
C TYR A 57 3.31 -1.46 -5.90
N SER A 58 2.01 -1.43 -6.20
CA SER A 58 1.09 -0.49 -5.56
C SER A 58 0.47 -1.09 -4.30
N ASN A 59 0.25 -0.27 -3.28
CA ASN A 59 -0.35 -0.70 -2.00
C ASN A 59 -1.73 -1.36 -2.15
N ASN A 60 -2.49 -1.01 -3.18
CA ASN A 60 -3.79 -1.62 -3.48
C ASN A 60 -3.66 -3.00 -4.18
N GLU A 61 -2.46 -3.51 -4.43
CA GLU A 61 -2.22 -4.82 -5.04
C GLU A 61 -1.71 -5.84 -3.98
N THR A 62 -1.05 -5.34 -2.92
CA THR A 62 -0.37 -6.15 -1.91
C THR A 62 -1.24 -7.17 -1.17
N PRO A 63 -2.53 -6.90 -0.85
CA PRO A 63 -3.37 -7.89 -0.16
C PRO A 63 -3.54 -9.21 -0.91
N TRP A 64 -3.40 -9.17 -2.25
CA TRP A 64 -3.49 -10.35 -3.10
C TRP A 64 -2.10 -10.90 -3.44
N THR A 65 -1.17 -10.03 -3.85
CA THR A 65 0.14 -10.50 -4.32
C THR A 65 0.95 -11.15 -3.20
N TYR A 66 0.95 -10.61 -1.99
CA TYR A 66 1.66 -11.21 -0.85
C TYR A 66 0.95 -12.42 -0.23
N ALA A 67 -0.34 -12.61 -0.52
CA ALA A 67 -1.10 -13.80 -0.14
C ALA A 67 -0.83 -14.99 -1.10
N ILE A 68 -0.51 -14.71 -2.36
CA ILE A 68 -0.31 -15.71 -3.41
C ILE A 68 1.16 -16.01 -3.64
N TYR A 69 2.01 -14.98 -3.69
CA TYR A 69 3.44 -15.10 -3.92
C TYR A 69 4.23 -15.14 -2.62
N GLU A 70 5.38 -15.83 -2.68
CA GLU A 70 6.33 -15.89 -1.57
C GLU A 70 7.71 -15.38 -2.02
N PRO A 71 8.05 -14.11 -1.72
CA PRO A 71 9.43 -13.67 -1.82
C PRO A 71 10.33 -14.47 -0.84
N PRO A 72 11.66 -14.49 -1.04
CA PRO A 72 12.57 -15.29 -0.22
C PRO A 72 12.46 -15.00 1.30
N LEU A 73 12.27 -13.73 1.64
CA LEU A 73 12.15 -13.23 3.00
C LEU A 73 10.77 -12.64 3.28
N LYS A 74 10.48 -12.41 4.56
CA LYS A 74 9.33 -11.64 5.05
C LYS A 74 9.74 -10.85 6.28
N TYR A 75 8.86 -10.00 6.78
CA TYR A 75 9.05 -9.36 8.07
C TYR A 75 8.35 -10.16 9.17
N HIS A 76 8.90 -10.12 10.39
CA HIS A 76 8.26 -10.68 11.56
C HIS A 76 6.93 -9.96 11.82
N TYR A 77 5.82 -10.71 11.86
CA TYR A 77 4.47 -10.13 11.94
C TYR A 77 4.29 -9.15 13.11
N LEU A 78 4.69 -9.59 14.31
CA LEU A 78 4.41 -8.88 15.56
C LEU A 78 5.51 -7.95 16.08
N LYS A 79 6.76 -8.02 15.59
CA LYS A 79 7.91 -7.30 16.20
C LYS A 79 8.14 -5.93 15.57
N ARG A 80 8.49 -4.94 16.40
CA ARG A 80 9.00 -3.62 15.99
C ARG A 80 10.21 -3.28 16.88
N PRO A 81 11.31 -2.72 16.35
CA PRO A 81 11.60 -2.47 14.93
C PRO A 81 11.47 -3.72 14.05
N TYR A 82 11.19 -3.52 12.77
CA TYR A 82 10.87 -4.63 11.86
C TYR A 82 12.07 -5.55 11.66
N GLU A 83 11.89 -6.83 11.94
CA GLU A 83 12.92 -7.87 11.75
C GLU A 83 12.61 -8.68 10.50
N LEU A 84 13.63 -8.95 9.67
CA LEU A 84 13.50 -9.88 8.54
C LEU A 84 13.60 -11.33 9.03
N LEU A 85 12.77 -12.19 8.44
CA LEU A 85 12.74 -13.62 8.65
C LEU A 85 12.79 -14.38 7.31
N PRO A 86 13.31 -15.62 7.29
CA PRO A 86 13.17 -16.50 6.15
C PRO A 86 11.70 -16.82 5.87
N ARG A 87 11.27 -16.68 4.61
CA ARG A 87 9.94 -17.10 4.14
C ARG A 87 10.04 -18.42 3.38
N THR A 88 10.61 -18.41 2.18
CA THR A 88 10.89 -19.64 1.43
C THR A 88 12.30 -20.19 1.68
N LEU A 89 13.16 -19.42 2.34
CA LEU A 89 14.54 -19.82 2.66
C LEU A 89 14.64 -20.58 3.98
N VAL A 90 15.64 -21.44 4.13
CA VAL A 90 15.97 -22.15 5.38
C VAL A 90 16.45 -21.17 6.45
N ASP A 91 17.28 -20.20 6.06
CA ASP A 91 17.83 -19.15 6.91
C ASP A 91 17.98 -17.84 6.12
N LEU A 92 18.37 -16.75 6.77
CA LEU A 92 18.74 -15.51 6.10
C LEU A 92 19.90 -15.75 5.10
N PRO A 93 19.97 -14.99 3.99
CA PRO A 93 20.99 -15.21 2.98
C PRO A 93 22.41 -15.08 3.56
N LYS A 94 23.30 -16.00 3.21
CA LYS A 94 24.71 -15.91 3.62
C LYS A 94 25.43 -14.92 2.73
N LEU A 95 25.98 -13.87 3.34
CA LEU A 95 26.66 -12.78 2.63
C LEU A 95 28.17 -13.06 2.53
N SER A 96 28.73 -12.88 1.33
CA SER A 96 30.17 -12.89 1.09
C SER A 96 30.59 -11.70 0.24
N TYR A 97 31.66 -11.01 0.63
CA TYR A 97 32.21 -9.90 -0.13
C TYR A 97 33.40 -10.35 -0.97
N ILE A 98 33.48 -9.89 -2.21
CA ILE A 98 34.46 -10.34 -3.20
C ILE A 98 35.21 -9.13 -3.79
N ASP A 99 36.54 -9.22 -3.89
CA ASP A 99 37.38 -8.20 -4.53
C ASP A 99 37.37 -8.29 -6.07
N VAL A 100 37.98 -7.31 -6.74
CA VAL A 100 38.07 -7.29 -8.22
C VAL A 100 38.84 -8.47 -8.83
N ARG A 101 39.58 -9.24 -8.02
CA ARG A 101 40.34 -10.44 -8.43
C ARG A 101 39.59 -11.73 -8.11
N GLY A 102 38.38 -11.66 -7.54
CA GLY A 102 37.58 -12.82 -7.16
C GLY A 102 37.90 -13.41 -5.79
N HIS A 103 38.72 -12.75 -4.96
CA HIS A 103 39.03 -13.23 -3.62
C HIS A 103 37.96 -12.82 -2.62
N ARG A 104 37.65 -13.71 -1.66
CA ARG A 104 36.76 -13.40 -0.55
C ARG A 104 37.43 -12.46 0.45
N LEU A 105 36.70 -11.44 0.85
CA LEU A 105 37.09 -10.43 1.84
C LEU A 105 36.44 -10.72 3.21
N ALA A 106 37.00 -10.10 4.26
CA ALA A 106 36.40 -10.11 5.58
C ALA A 106 35.07 -9.32 5.59
N ALA A 107 34.19 -9.61 6.56
CA ALA A 107 32.87 -8.98 6.65
C ALA A 107 32.94 -7.46 6.93
N ASP A 108 34.01 -7.01 7.58
CA ASP A 108 34.29 -5.61 7.91
C ASP A 108 35.17 -4.91 6.86
N ALA A 109 35.41 -5.54 5.70
CA ALA A 109 36.22 -4.95 4.65
C ALA A 109 35.66 -3.58 4.20
N PRO A 110 36.54 -2.60 3.93
CA PRO A 110 36.17 -1.32 3.35
C PRO A 110 35.35 -1.48 2.07
N ALA A 111 34.28 -0.69 1.92
CA ALA A 111 33.34 -0.80 0.81
C ALA A 111 33.99 -0.58 -0.57
N ASP A 112 35.03 0.26 -0.64
CA ASP A 112 35.81 0.55 -1.85
C ASP A 112 36.67 -0.63 -2.35
N LEU A 113 36.93 -1.62 -1.50
CA LEU A 113 37.62 -2.86 -1.88
C LEU A 113 36.66 -3.95 -2.37
N ILE A 114 35.35 -3.79 -2.14
CA ILE A 114 34.33 -4.80 -2.44
C ILE A 114 33.81 -4.54 -3.85
N ALA A 115 34.15 -5.41 -4.79
CA ALA A 115 33.64 -5.38 -6.15
C ALA A 115 32.23 -5.98 -6.23
N GLU A 116 31.98 -7.06 -5.48
CA GLU A 116 30.69 -7.75 -5.48
C GLU A 116 30.29 -8.22 -4.07
N SER A 117 28.98 -8.19 -3.80
CA SER A 117 28.33 -8.82 -2.66
C SER A 117 27.54 -10.05 -3.12
N TRP A 118 27.89 -11.23 -2.62
CA TRP A 118 27.24 -12.49 -2.96
C TRP A 118 26.26 -12.90 -1.86
N PHE A 119 24.99 -13.04 -2.24
CA PHE A 119 23.91 -13.52 -1.40
C PHE A 119 23.61 -14.97 -1.75
N ASP A 120 23.99 -15.90 -0.87
CA ASP A 120 23.68 -17.32 -1.02
C ASP A 120 22.34 -17.63 -0.35
N LEU A 121 21.37 -18.06 -1.16
CA LEU A 121 20.02 -18.39 -0.77
C LEU A 121 19.87 -19.91 -0.76
N GLU A 122 19.39 -20.45 0.36
CA GLU A 122 19.06 -21.87 0.51
C GLU A 122 17.55 -22.02 0.71
N ILE A 123 16.88 -22.62 -0.26
CA ILE A 123 15.42 -22.75 -0.34
C ILE A 123 14.97 -23.94 0.50
N LYS A 124 13.89 -23.78 1.28
CA LYS A 124 13.27 -24.88 2.03
C LYS A 124 12.82 -25.98 1.05
N PRO A 125 13.18 -27.26 1.30
CA PRO A 125 12.67 -28.35 0.50
C PRO A 125 11.14 -28.50 0.67
N GLY A 126 10.49 -29.10 -0.33
CA GLY A 126 9.08 -29.45 -0.24
C GLY A 126 8.08 -28.31 -0.45
N ILE A 127 8.52 -27.08 -0.75
CA ILE A 127 7.62 -26.02 -1.21
C ILE A 127 7.06 -26.41 -2.58
N ARG A 128 5.74 -26.34 -2.75
CA ARG A 128 5.04 -26.69 -3.98
C ARG A 128 4.23 -25.53 -4.52
N TRP A 129 4.11 -25.45 -5.84
CA TRP A 129 3.21 -24.53 -6.51
C TRP A 129 1.75 -24.86 -6.24
N GLN A 130 0.89 -23.84 -6.21
CA GLN A 130 -0.56 -24.05 -6.21
C GLN A 130 -0.99 -24.92 -7.41
N PRO A 131 -2.10 -25.68 -7.30
CA PRO A 131 -2.63 -26.43 -8.43
C PRO A 131 -2.91 -25.51 -9.62
N HIS A 132 -2.38 -25.83 -10.79
CA HIS A 132 -2.57 -25.01 -11.99
C HIS A 132 -2.48 -25.83 -13.29
N PRO A 133 -3.24 -25.47 -14.36
CA PRO A 133 -3.16 -26.15 -15.66
C PRO A 133 -1.76 -26.12 -16.29
N ALA A 134 -1.00 -25.05 -16.07
CA ALA A 134 0.37 -24.93 -16.57
C ALA A 134 1.30 -26.09 -16.16
N PHE A 135 0.97 -26.81 -15.08
CA PHE A 135 1.72 -27.95 -14.57
C PHE A 135 1.09 -29.31 -14.87
N ALA A 136 -0.07 -29.34 -15.53
CA ALA A 136 -0.76 -30.60 -15.84
C ALA A 136 0.07 -31.40 -16.85
N ARG A 137 0.21 -32.70 -16.59
CA ARG A 137 0.95 -33.62 -17.45
C ARG A 137 0.05 -34.74 -17.95
N ASP A 138 0.27 -35.19 -19.18
CA ASP A 138 -0.41 -36.35 -19.74
C ASP A 138 0.18 -37.68 -19.22
N ALA A 139 -0.33 -38.80 -19.73
CA ALA A 139 0.13 -40.14 -19.34
C ALA A 139 1.59 -40.43 -19.74
N GLN A 140 2.15 -39.68 -20.68
CA GLN A 140 3.54 -39.76 -21.14
C GLN A 140 4.46 -38.85 -20.31
N GLY A 141 3.89 -38.00 -19.46
CA GLY A 141 4.62 -37.04 -18.63
C GLY A 141 4.85 -35.70 -19.32
N GLU A 142 4.30 -35.45 -20.51
CA GLU A 142 4.45 -34.19 -21.24
C GLU A 142 3.45 -33.14 -20.75
N LEU A 143 3.81 -31.86 -20.90
CA LEU A 143 2.96 -30.75 -20.45
C LEU A 143 1.72 -30.61 -21.34
N ARG A 144 0.55 -30.92 -20.77
CA ARG A 144 -0.70 -31.09 -21.51
C ARG A 144 -1.18 -29.84 -22.24
N TYR A 145 -1.03 -28.68 -21.61
CA TYR A 145 -1.66 -27.43 -22.05
C TYR A 145 -0.67 -26.41 -22.62
N HIS A 146 0.44 -26.85 -23.20
CA HIS A 146 1.52 -26.00 -23.74
C HIS A 146 1.54 -25.88 -25.27
N ASN A 147 0.57 -26.49 -25.95
CA ASN A 147 0.39 -26.38 -27.40
C ASN A 147 -1.08 -26.18 -27.78
N LEU A 148 -1.72 -25.18 -27.17
CA LEU A 148 -3.13 -24.86 -27.36
C LEU A 148 -3.34 -23.96 -28.57
N SER A 149 -4.37 -24.26 -29.35
CA SER A 149 -4.90 -23.38 -30.38
C SER A 149 -5.91 -22.38 -29.80
N GLU A 150 -6.21 -21.30 -30.52
CA GLU A 150 -7.28 -20.37 -30.10
C GLU A 150 -8.66 -21.07 -29.98
N ALA A 151 -8.88 -22.16 -30.72
CA ALA A 151 -10.11 -22.95 -30.66
C ALA A 151 -10.21 -23.74 -29.34
N ASP A 152 -9.10 -24.28 -28.84
CA ASP A 152 -9.06 -24.99 -27.55
C ASP A 152 -9.35 -24.07 -26.36
N LEU A 153 -9.22 -22.76 -26.55
CA LEU A 153 -9.51 -21.74 -25.56
C LEU A 153 -10.95 -21.23 -25.61
N ALA A 154 -11.79 -21.71 -26.55
CA ALA A 154 -13.11 -21.14 -26.84
C ALA A 154 -14.00 -21.00 -25.59
N ASP A 155 -13.97 -22.01 -24.72
CA ASP A 155 -14.74 -22.14 -23.48
C ASP A 155 -13.91 -21.86 -22.21
N LYS A 156 -12.68 -21.35 -22.35
CA LYS A 156 -11.78 -21.05 -21.23
C LYS A 156 -11.78 -19.55 -20.92
N ALA A 157 -12.13 -19.21 -19.69
CA ALA A 157 -12.12 -17.86 -19.14
C ALA A 157 -11.30 -17.76 -17.85
N LYS A 158 -11.09 -18.87 -17.15
CA LYS A 158 -10.29 -18.97 -15.92
C LYS A 158 -9.53 -20.30 -15.84
N PRO A 159 -8.48 -20.40 -15.00
CA PRO A 159 -7.70 -21.62 -14.86
C PRO A 159 -8.51 -22.86 -14.47
N SER A 160 -9.61 -22.70 -13.74
CA SER A 160 -10.48 -23.82 -13.34
C SER A 160 -11.37 -24.36 -14.46
N ASP A 161 -11.41 -23.72 -15.63
CA ASP A 161 -12.14 -24.25 -16.80
C ASP A 161 -11.34 -25.35 -17.53
N PHE A 162 -10.06 -25.52 -17.20
CA PHE A 162 -9.22 -26.62 -17.69
C PHE A 162 -9.49 -27.88 -16.84
N ALA A 163 -9.67 -29.02 -17.52
CA ALA A 163 -10.11 -30.25 -16.88
C ALA A 163 -9.11 -30.84 -15.87
N GLU A 164 -7.82 -30.56 -16.07
CA GLU A 164 -6.73 -31.12 -15.28
C GLU A 164 -5.81 -30.01 -14.78
N THR A 165 -5.30 -30.18 -13.57
CA THR A 165 -4.27 -29.31 -12.99
C THR A 165 -3.12 -30.16 -12.49
N GLY A 166 -1.94 -29.56 -12.34
CA GLY A 166 -0.79 -30.21 -11.75
C GLY A 166 -0.10 -29.31 -10.73
N THR A 167 1.00 -29.81 -10.19
CA THR A 167 1.90 -29.05 -9.30
C THR A 167 3.28 -29.69 -9.33
N ARG A 168 4.32 -28.89 -9.06
CA ARG A 168 5.69 -29.37 -8.86
C ARG A 168 6.35 -28.64 -7.68
N SER A 169 7.54 -29.10 -7.29
CA SER A 169 8.36 -28.40 -6.30
C SER A 169 8.87 -27.07 -6.84
N LEU A 170 9.00 -26.09 -5.95
CA LEU A 170 9.73 -24.84 -6.17
C LEU A 170 11.23 -25.14 -6.23
N MET A 171 11.91 -24.54 -7.22
CA MET A 171 13.33 -24.77 -7.48
C MET A 171 14.08 -23.44 -7.58
N ALA A 172 15.39 -23.47 -7.38
CA ALA A 172 16.27 -22.30 -7.53
C ALA A 172 16.16 -21.66 -8.93
N GLN A 173 15.92 -22.48 -9.95
CA GLN A 173 15.70 -22.07 -11.33
C GLN A 173 14.46 -21.17 -11.49
N ASP A 174 13.45 -21.28 -10.63
CA ASP A 174 12.24 -20.45 -10.66
C ASP A 174 12.52 -19.02 -10.20
N TYR A 175 13.39 -18.86 -9.20
CA TYR A 175 13.89 -17.55 -8.78
C TYR A 175 14.79 -16.94 -9.85
N ALA A 176 15.71 -17.73 -10.42
CA ALA A 176 16.56 -17.26 -11.51
C ALA A 176 15.74 -16.83 -12.73
N TYR A 177 14.69 -17.59 -13.08
CA TYR A 177 13.76 -17.23 -14.15
C TYR A 177 13.06 -15.90 -13.86
N ALA A 178 12.51 -15.73 -12.65
CA ALA A 178 11.85 -14.49 -12.25
C ALA A 178 12.79 -13.27 -12.30
N ILE A 179 14.01 -13.39 -11.78
CA ILE A 179 15.01 -12.31 -11.82
C ILE A 179 15.36 -11.93 -13.26
N LYS A 180 15.54 -12.92 -14.14
CA LYS A 180 15.76 -12.67 -15.57
C LYS A 180 14.54 -12.00 -16.22
N ARG A 181 13.33 -12.40 -15.83
CA ARG A 181 12.07 -11.85 -16.37
C ARG A 181 11.84 -10.39 -16.02
N LEU A 182 12.48 -9.84 -14.98
CA LEU A 182 12.49 -8.39 -14.72
C LEU A 182 12.95 -7.57 -15.94
N ALA A 183 13.80 -8.16 -16.79
CA ALA A 183 14.31 -7.57 -18.03
C ALA A 183 13.30 -7.56 -19.20
N THR A 184 12.09 -8.08 -19.00
CA THR A 184 11.06 -8.14 -20.03
C THR A 184 10.68 -6.75 -20.56
N THR A 185 10.49 -6.64 -21.87
CA THR A 185 10.01 -5.43 -22.55
C THR A 185 8.49 -5.43 -22.79
N ARG A 186 7.82 -6.53 -22.42
CA ARG A 186 6.39 -6.75 -22.70
C ARG A 186 5.50 -6.37 -21.53
N VAL A 187 6.04 -6.41 -20.32
CA VAL A 187 5.40 -5.90 -19.10
C VAL A 187 6.38 -4.93 -18.46
N LYS A 188 5.89 -3.81 -17.91
CA LYS A 188 6.77 -2.82 -17.30
C LYS A 188 7.12 -3.27 -15.88
N SER A 189 8.39 -3.52 -15.59
CA SER A 189 8.85 -3.70 -14.21
C SER A 189 9.30 -2.36 -13.62
N PRO A 190 8.64 -1.86 -12.55
CA PRO A 190 9.07 -0.64 -11.85
C PRO A 190 10.48 -0.75 -11.27
N ALA A 191 10.89 -1.94 -10.83
CA ALA A 191 12.18 -2.16 -10.17
C ALA A 191 13.36 -2.36 -11.14
N PHE A 192 13.11 -2.65 -12.43
CA PHE A 192 14.18 -3.03 -13.37
C PHE A 192 15.26 -1.96 -13.51
N GLY A 193 14.89 -0.67 -13.61
CA GLY A 193 15.86 0.41 -13.75
C GLY A 193 16.90 0.38 -12.64
N PHE A 194 16.44 0.44 -11.38
CA PHE A 194 17.30 0.38 -10.20
C PHE A 194 18.06 -0.96 -10.10
N LEU A 195 17.37 -2.10 -10.23
CA LEU A 195 18.01 -3.40 -10.05
C LEU A 195 19.04 -3.70 -11.16
N SER A 196 18.87 -3.16 -12.36
CA SER A 196 19.82 -3.35 -13.46
C SER A 196 21.19 -2.74 -13.17
N GLU A 197 21.24 -1.69 -12.35
CA GLU A 197 22.47 -1.05 -11.87
C GLU A 197 23.10 -1.77 -10.68
N LYS A 198 22.35 -2.68 -10.03
CA LYS A 198 22.79 -3.38 -8.81
C LYS A 198 23.13 -4.84 -9.06
N ILE A 199 22.39 -5.57 -9.88
CA ILE A 199 22.63 -7.00 -10.11
C ILE A 199 23.62 -7.17 -11.26
N VAL A 200 24.70 -7.94 -11.02
CA VAL A 200 25.79 -8.12 -11.99
C VAL A 200 25.24 -8.65 -13.33
N GLY A 201 25.37 -7.86 -14.39
CA GLY A 201 24.97 -8.23 -15.75
C GLY A 201 23.48 -8.11 -16.08
N LEU A 202 22.62 -7.63 -15.17
CA LEU A 202 21.18 -7.49 -15.42
C LEU A 202 20.87 -6.40 -16.47
N GLN A 203 21.63 -5.30 -16.49
CA GLN A 203 21.51 -4.30 -17.56
C GLN A 203 21.78 -4.88 -18.95
N ALA A 204 22.89 -5.62 -19.10
CA ALA A 204 23.25 -6.28 -20.37
C ALA A 204 22.20 -7.31 -20.80
N LEU A 205 21.61 -8.04 -19.85
CA LEU A 205 20.47 -8.93 -20.11
C LEU A 205 19.27 -8.15 -20.68
N GLY A 206 18.93 -6.99 -20.09
CA GLY A 206 17.87 -6.11 -20.59
C GLY A 206 18.08 -5.67 -22.04
N GLU A 207 19.30 -5.32 -22.41
CA GLU A 207 19.65 -4.97 -23.78
C GLU A 207 19.47 -6.16 -24.73
N ALA A 208 19.91 -7.35 -24.33
CA ALA A 208 19.76 -8.58 -25.11
C ALA A 208 18.29 -8.97 -25.30
N VAL A 209 17.48 -8.95 -24.23
CA VAL A 209 16.04 -9.24 -24.27
C VAL A 209 15.33 -8.23 -25.17
N LYS A 210 15.64 -6.93 -25.02
CA LYS A 210 15.10 -5.87 -25.88
C LYS A 210 15.45 -6.12 -27.35
N ALA A 211 16.70 -6.48 -27.67
CA ALA A 211 17.10 -6.79 -29.04
C ALA A 211 16.33 -8.00 -29.61
N GLN A 212 16.14 -9.06 -28.82
CA GLN A 212 15.34 -10.22 -29.24
C GLN A 212 13.87 -9.87 -29.46
N ASP A 213 13.25 -9.12 -28.55
CA ASP A 213 11.85 -8.70 -28.70
C ASP A 213 11.66 -7.77 -29.92
N GLN A 214 12.63 -6.91 -30.23
CA GLN A 214 12.61 -6.11 -31.46
C GLN A 214 12.71 -6.97 -32.73
N LYS A 215 13.53 -8.03 -32.73
CA LYS A 215 13.57 -9.00 -33.84
C LYS A 215 12.24 -9.71 -34.02
N ILE A 216 11.60 -10.14 -32.92
CA ILE A 216 10.26 -10.77 -32.95
C ILE A 216 9.22 -9.81 -33.53
N LYS A 217 9.31 -8.52 -33.19
CA LYS A 217 8.40 -7.47 -33.66
C LYS A 217 8.68 -7.00 -35.08
N GLN A 218 9.80 -7.38 -35.69
CA GLN A 218 10.19 -6.93 -37.01
C GLN A 218 9.21 -7.45 -38.07
N GLY A 219 8.74 -6.58 -38.95
CA GLY A 219 7.77 -6.93 -40.00
C GLY A 219 6.31 -7.03 -39.52
N LEU A 220 6.04 -6.99 -38.21
CA LEU A 220 4.68 -7.00 -37.68
C LEU A 220 4.04 -5.60 -37.74
N SER A 221 2.77 -5.53 -38.11
CA SER A 221 1.95 -4.32 -38.04
C SER A 221 1.74 -3.86 -36.59
N ALA A 222 1.26 -2.63 -36.39
CA ALA A 222 0.90 -2.15 -35.05
C ALA A 222 -0.22 -2.99 -34.42
N ARG A 223 -1.13 -3.54 -35.24
CA ARG A 223 -2.21 -4.42 -34.79
C ARG A 223 -1.68 -5.77 -34.29
N GLU A 224 -0.72 -6.36 -34.99
CA GLU A 224 -0.09 -7.63 -34.62
C GLU A 224 0.83 -7.50 -33.41
N ARG A 225 1.42 -6.32 -33.18
CA ARG A 225 2.22 -6.00 -31.99
C ARG A 225 1.40 -5.56 -30.80
N GLY A 226 0.17 -5.09 -31.03
CA GLY A 226 -0.70 -4.51 -30.02
C GLY A 226 -1.39 -5.55 -29.15
N VAL A 227 -2.24 -5.08 -28.24
CA VAL A 227 -2.96 -5.90 -27.24
C VAL A 227 -3.81 -7.01 -27.87
N PHE A 228 -4.30 -6.80 -29.10
CA PHE A 228 -5.08 -7.80 -29.83
C PHE A 228 -4.23 -8.73 -30.69
N GLY A 229 -2.93 -8.49 -30.82
CA GLY A 229 -2.00 -9.35 -31.52
C GLY A 229 -1.51 -10.52 -30.67
N HIS A 230 -0.50 -11.23 -31.16
CA HIS A 230 0.21 -12.27 -30.40
C HIS A 230 1.68 -12.20 -30.75
N LEU A 231 2.53 -12.16 -29.73
CA LEU A 231 3.98 -12.25 -29.86
C LEU A 231 4.43 -13.59 -29.25
N PRO A 232 5.26 -14.37 -29.97
CA PRO A 232 5.84 -15.61 -29.45
C PRO A 232 6.48 -15.44 -28.08
N TRP A 233 6.36 -16.42 -27.20
CA TRP A 233 6.96 -16.41 -25.87
C TRP A 233 8.48 -16.12 -25.91
N ILE A 234 8.97 -15.31 -24.98
CA ILE A 234 10.41 -15.10 -24.76
C ILE A 234 10.80 -15.99 -23.59
N ASP A 235 11.53 -17.06 -23.90
CA ASP A 235 12.04 -17.98 -22.87
C ASP A 235 13.27 -17.39 -22.18
N PHE A 236 13.09 -16.89 -20.95
CA PHE A 236 14.19 -16.32 -20.16
C PHE A 236 15.25 -17.36 -19.75
N ARG A 237 15.00 -18.66 -19.89
CA ARG A 237 16.01 -19.70 -19.65
C ARG A 237 17.11 -19.68 -20.70
N ALA A 238 16.81 -19.18 -21.91
CA ALA A 238 17.77 -19.09 -23.01
C ALA A 238 18.81 -17.97 -22.85
N PHE A 239 18.62 -17.09 -21.87
CA PHE A 239 19.54 -16.00 -21.61
C PHE A 239 20.42 -16.30 -20.40
N ASP A 240 21.70 -15.96 -20.50
CA ASP A 240 22.62 -16.01 -19.37
C ASP A 240 22.51 -14.74 -18.51
N LEU A 241 22.67 -14.88 -17.20
CA LEU A 241 22.72 -13.77 -16.24
C LEU A 241 23.84 -14.03 -15.24
N LYS A 242 24.98 -13.35 -15.44
CA LYS A 242 26.19 -13.52 -14.61
C LYS A 242 25.95 -13.35 -13.12
N GLY A 243 25.04 -12.46 -12.75
CA GLY A 243 24.68 -12.16 -11.36
C GLY A 243 23.77 -13.17 -10.69
N VAL A 244 23.37 -14.26 -11.36
CA VAL A 244 22.46 -15.27 -10.82
C VAL A 244 23.03 -16.65 -11.14
N GLU A 245 23.47 -17.37 -10.12
CA GLU A 245 24.14 -18.66 -10.25
C GLU A 245 23.35 -19.75 -9.53
N ILE A 246 22.93 -20.79 -10.27
CA ILE A 246 22.25 -21.96 -9.69
C ILE A 246 23.32 -22.92 -9.16
N LEU A 247 23.39 -23.08 -7.84
CA LEU A 247 24.36 -23.96 -7.17
C LEU A 247 23.81 -25.38 -6.97
N SER A 248 22.50 -25.51 -6.82
CA SER A 248 21.73 -26.77 -6.84
C SER A 248 20.24 -26.45 -6.99
N ASP A 249 19.40 -27.48 -7.05
CA ASP A 249 17.94 -27.33 -7.13
C ASP A 249 17.31 -26.49 -6.02
N GLN A 250 17.96 -26.40 -4.85
CA GLN A 250 17.52 -25.61 -3.70
C GLN A 250 18.50 -24.48 -3.35
N ARG A 251 19.55 -24.22 -4.15
CA ARG A 251 20.54 -23.18 -3.84
C ARG A 251 20.79 -22.27 -5.02
N LEU A 252 20.64 -20.97 -4.76
CA LEU A 252 20.87 -19.89 -5.70
C LEU A 252 21.85 -18.90 -5.07
N ARG A 253 22.76 -18.36 -5.87
CA ARG A 253 23.57 -17.19 -5.51
C ARG A 253 23.15 -15.98 -6.35
N ILE A 254 22.91 -14.86 -5.68
CA ILE A 254 22.71 -13.56 -6.33
C ILE A 254 23.93 -12.69 -6.08
N LYS A 255 24.54 -12.15 -7.14
CA LYS A 255 25.72 -11.29 -7.10
C LYS A 255 25.30 -9.86 -7.38
N VAL A 256 25.62 -8.98 -6.44
CA VAL A 256 25.30 -7.56 -6.46
C VAL A 256 26.60 -6.76 -6.58
N ILE A 257 26.57 -5.68 -7.35
CA ILE A 257 27.70 -4.77 -7.58
C ILE A 257 27.98 -3.98 -6.31
N GLY A 258 29.23 -4.00 -5.86
CA GLY A 258 29.70 -3.30 -4.67
C GLY A 258 29.17 -3.87 -3.35
N LYS A 259 29.34 -3.11 -2.28
CA LYS A 259 28.67 -3.36 -0.99
C LYS A 259 27.26 -2.77 -1.03
N TYR A 260 26.24 -3.61 -0.77
CA TYR A 260 24.84 -3.16 -0.75
C TYR A 260 24.00 -3.98 0.26
N PRO A 261 24.11 -3.69 1.57
CA PRO A 261 23.45 -4.48 2.61
C PRO A 261 21.92 -4.38 2.55
N GLN A 262 21.35 -3.30 2.00
CA GLN A 262 19.90 -3.13 1.84
C GLN A 262 19.28 -4.09 0.82
N PHE A 263 20.10 -4.79 0.01
CA PHE A 263 19.60 -5.80 -0.92
C PHE A 263 18.73 -6.86 -0.25
N LYS A 264 19.00 -7.18 1.04
CA LYS A 264 18.18 -8.11 1.83
C LYS A 264 16.70 -7.69 1.91
N TYR A 265 16.38 -6.39 1.90
CA TYR A 265 15.00 -5.92 1.96
C TYR A 265 14.25 -6.14 0.64
N TRP A 266 14.95 -6.06 -0.50
CA TRP A 266 14.38 -6.41 -1.80
C TRP A 266 13.96 -7.88 -1.87
N LEU A 267 14.67 -8.76 -1.15
CA LEU A 267 14.30 -10.17 -1.04
C LEU A 267 13.02 -10.41 -0.21
N ALA A 268 12.42 -9.38 0.40
CA ALA A 268 11.10 -9.43 1.00
C ALA A 268 10.00 -8.80 0.11
N MET A 269 10.36 -8.31 -1.08
CA MET A 269 9.43 -7.70 -2.04
C MET A 269 8.98 -8.69 -3.11
N THR A 270 7.75 -8.52 -3.60
CA THR A 270 7.15 -9.41 -4.61
C THR A 270 7.97 -9.51 -5.90
N PHE A 271 8.77 -8.50 -6.26
CA PHE A 271 9.70 -8.56 -7.39
C PHE A 271 10.65 -9.77 -7.37
N PHE A 272 11.01 -10.27 -6.18
CA PHE A 272 11.87 -11.45 -6.01
C PHE A 272 11.09 -12.73 -5.76
N SER A 273 9.76 -12.72 -5.88
CA SER A 273 8.96 -13.95 -5.83
C SER A 273 9.28 -14.86 -7.02
N PRO A 274 9.24 -16.18 -6.84
CA PRO A 274 9.55 -17.09 -7.92
C PRO A 274 8.46 -17.03 -8.98
N ILE A 275 8.83 -17.31 -10.23
CA ILE A 275 7.90 -17.50 -11.36
C ILE A 275 8.30 -18.81 -12.04
N ALA A 276 7.37 -19.76 -12.09
CA ALA A 276 7.54 -20.97 -12.87
C ALA A 276 7.54 -20.62 -14.37
N TRP A 277 8.58 -21.04 -15.09
CA TRP A 277 8.66 -20.84 -16.53
C TRP A 277 7.47 -21.45 -17.26
N GLU A 278 6.91 -22.56 -16.74
CA GLU A 278 5.73 -23.21 -17.31
C GLU A 278 4.52 -22.29 -17.29
N VAL A 279 4.37 -21.47 -16.25
CA VAL A 279 3.23 -20.54 -16.12
C VAL A 279 3.36 -19.39 -17.12
N ASP A 280 4.57 -18.83 -17.25
CA ASP A 280 4.83 -17.76 -18.22
C ASP A 280 4.66 -18.26 -19.66
N ALA A 281 5.18 -19.45 -19.98
CA ALA A 281 4.97 -20.11 -21.28
C ALA A 281 3.49 -20.40 -21.56
N PHE A 282 2.77 -20.96 -20.57
CA PHE A 282 1.36 -21.27 -20.67
C PHE A 282 0.53 -20.03 -21.03
N TYR A 283 0.72 -18.92 -20.31
CA TYR A 283 -0.01 -17.68 -20.55
C TYR A 283 0.46 -16.90 -21.79
N ALA A 284 1.67 -17.17 -22.28
CA ALA A 284 2.18 -16.52 -23.49
C ALA A 284 1.54 -17.07 -24.79
N GLN A 285 0.82 -18.19 -24.75
CA GLN A 285 0.18 -18.79 -25.93
C GLN A 285 -0.84 -17.86 -26.61
N ALA A 286 -1.06 -18.06 -27.90
CA ALA A 286 -2.01 -17.27 -28.69
C ALA A 286 -3.43 -17.37 -28.11
N GLY A 287 -4.15 -16.24 -28.08
CA GLY A 287 -5.52 -16.16 -27.57
C GLY A 287 -5.67 -16.03 -26.04
N MET A 288 -4.66 -16.41 -25.24
CA MET A 288 -4.70 -16.34 -23.76
C MET A 288 -4.99 -14.92 -23.24
N SER A 289 -4.18 -13.94 -23.66
CA SER A 289 -4.30 -12.56 -23.20
C SER A 289 -5.66 -11.93 -23.54
N ARG A 290 -6.24 -12.23 -24.72
CA ARG A 290 -7.57 -11.74 -25.13
C ARG A 290 -8.70 -12.22 -24.22
N ARG A 291 -8.48 -13.30 -23.48
CA ARG A 291 -9.42 -13.91 -22.53
C ARG A 291 -9.08 -13.60 -21.08
N ASN A 292 -8.17 -12.65 -20.84
CA ASN A 292 -7.62 -12.34 -19.52
C ASN A 292 -6.97 -13.55 -18.83
N LEU A 293 -6.49 -14.55 -19.58
CA LEU A 293 -5.68 -15.64 -19.05
C LEU A 293 -4.21 -15.18 -19.04
N ASN A 294 -3.81 -14.49 -17.97
CA ASN A 294 -2.47 -13.96 -17.78
C ASN A 294 -2.16 -13.79 -16.29
N LEU A 295 -0.90 -13.50 -15.94
CA LEU A 295 -0.46 -13.32 -14.56
C LEU A 295 -1.08 -12.10 -13.85
N ASP A 296 -1.47 -11.06 -14.59
CA ASP A 296 -2.14 -9.87 -14.01
C ASP A 296 -3.59 -10.14 -13.62
N THR A 297 -4.21 -11.20 -14.13
CA THR A 297 -5.59 -11.59 -13.78
C THR A 297 -5.62 -12.85 -12.92
N TRP A 298 -4.74 -13.82 -13.21
CA TRP A 298 -4.67 -15.15 -12.60
C TRP A 298 -3.25 -15.44 -12.13
N PRO A 299 -2.80 -14.79 -11.04
CA PRO A 299 -1.49 -15.02 -10.45
C PRO A 299 -1.34 -16.47 -9.95
N VAL A 300 -0.11 -16.97 -10.04
CA VAL A 300 0.25 -18.35 -9.66
C VAL A 300 1.47 -18.31 -8.76
N GLY A 301 1.34 -18.79 -7.53
CA GLY A 301 2.42 -18.77 -6.55
C GLY A 301 2.51 -20.02 -5.70
N THR A 302 3.33 -19.94 -4.65
CA THR A 302 3.54 -20.98 -3.64
C THR A 302 2.92 -20.61 -2.29
N GLY A 303 2.31 -19.43 -2.19
CA GLY A 303 1.83 -18.83 -0.95
C GLY A 303 0.59 -19.50 -0.35
N PRO A 304 0.12 -18.96 0.79
CA PRO A 304 -0.98 -19.53 1.56
C PRO A 304 -2.32 -19.57 0.83
N TYR A 305 -2.52 -18.73 -0.19
CA TYR A 305 -3.78 -18.64 -0.93
C TYR A 305 -3.56 -18.63 -2.44
N MET A 306 -4.62 -18.95 -3.18
CA MET A 306 -4.71 -18.87 -4.62
C MET A 306 -5.97 -18.08 -5.01
N LEU A 307 -5.90 -17.29 -6.08
CA LEU A 307 -7.06 -16.57 -6.61
C LEU A 307 -7.95 -17.53 -7.40
N THR A 308 -9.19 -17.70 -6.96
CA THR A 308 -10.16 -18.64 -7.59
C THR A 308 -11.32 -17.93 -8.27
N GLU A 309 -11.53 -16.65 -7.96
CA GLU A 309 -12.49 -15.81 -8.68
C GLU A 309 -11.94 -14.39 -8.88
N PHE A 310 -12.06 -13.88 -10.10
CA PHE A 310 -11.77 -12.51 -10.48
C PHE A 310 -12.92 -11.95 -11.31
N VAL A 311 -13.74 -11.10 -10.71
CA VAL A 311 -14.79 -10.34 -11.40
C VAL A 311 -14.39 -8.87 -11.35
N PRO A 312 -13.87 -8.32 -12.47
CA PRO A 312 -13.42 -6.93 -12.53
C PRO A 312 -14.49 -5.97 -12.02
N ASN A 313 -14.08 -4.98 -11.23
CA ASN A 313 -14.93 -3.96 -10.64
C ASN A 313 -16.06 -4.46 -9.74
N ALA A 314 -16.02 -5.73 -9.28
CA ALA A 314 -17.06 -6.28 -8.42
C ALA A 314 -16.50 -7.11 -7.26
N ARG A 315 -15.76 -8.18 -7.54
CA ARG A 315 -15.42 -9.19 -6.52
C ARG A 315 -14.15 -9.95 -6.85
N MET A 316 -13.36 -10.26 -5.82
CA MET A 316 -12.22 -11.16 -5.89
C MET A 316 -12.31 -12.18 -4.75
N ILE A 317 -11.96 -13.44 -5.02
CA ILE A 317 -11.97 -14.51 -4.02
C ILE A 317 -10.62 -15.21 -4.00
N LEU A 318 -9.99 -15.21 -2.82
CA LEU A 318 -8.83 -16.05 -2.52
C LEU A 318 -9.28 -17.26 -1.71
N GLU A 319 -8.81 -18.45 -2.08
CA GLU A 319 -9.02 -19.68 -1.31
C GLU A 319 -7.67 -20.26 -0.89
N ARG A 320 -7.66 -21.00 0.22
CA ARG A 320 -6.46 -21.66 0.74
C ARG A 320 -5.79 -22.48 -0.36
N ASN A 321 -4.49 -22.29 -0.55
CA ASN A 321 -3.69 -23.13 -1.41
C ASN A 321 -3.53 -24.51 -0.73
N PRO A 322 -4.07 -25.60 -1.31
CA PRO A 322 -3.99 -26.93 -0.69
C PRO A 322 -2.56 -27.47 -0.60
N ASN A 323 -1.63 -26.91 -1.38
CA ASN A 323 -0.22 -27.28 -1.38
C ASN A 323 0.64 -26.43 -0.44
N TYR A 324 0.06 -25.45 0.26
CA TYR A 324 0.82 -24.63 1.21
C TYR A 324 1.19 -25.46 2.44
N ARG A 325 2.48 -25.49 2.74
CA ARG A 325 3.09 -26.25 3.85
C ARG A 325 2.59 -25.85 5.25
N GLY A 326 2.04 -24.65 5.37
CA GLY A 326 1.72 -24.02 6.64
C GLY A 326 2.94 -23.51 7.40
N GLU A 327 2.76 -22.48 8.21
CA GLU A 327 3.82 -21.94 9.06
C GLU A 327 3.31 -21.70 10.48
N PRO A 328 4.13 -21.91 11.52
CA PRO A 328 3.70 -21.62 12.89
C PRO A 328 3.51 -20.12 13.07
N TYR A 329 2.40 -19.74 13.72
CA TYR A 329 2.16 -18.37 14.14
C TYR A 329 3.21 -17.93 15.18
N PRO A 330 3.71 -16.68 15.13
CA PRO A 330 4.79 -16.22 16.00
C PRO A 330 4.50 -16.33 17.50
N CYS A 331 5.53 -16.69 18.27
CA CYS A 331 5.47 -16.77 19.73
C CYS A 331 6.11 -15.57 20.44
N GLU A 332 6.70 -14.66 19.67
CA GLU A 332 7.31 -13.42 20.15
C GLU A 332 6.62 -12.22 19.50
N GLY A 333 6.70 -11.06 20.14
CA GLY A 333 6.10 -9.82 19.67
C GLY A 333 6.68 -8.61 20.39
N GLU A 334 6.07 -7.45 20.19
CA GLU A 334 6.42 -6.24 20.91
C GLU A 334 6.02 -6.30 22.39
N ALA A 335 6.61 -5.40 23.19
CA ALA A 335 6.19 -5.19 24.57
C ALA A 335 4.67 -4.92 24.65
N GLY A 336 3.98 -5.71 25.46
CA GLY A 336 2.52 -5.61 25.65
C GLY A 336 1.68 -6.43 24.66
N ASP A 337 2.26 -7.07 23.64
CA ASP A 337 1.51 -7.92 22.71
C ASP A 337 0.89 -9.15 23.40
N GLU A 338 1.59 -9.74 24.38
CA GLU A 338 1.08 -10.83 25.19
C GLU A 338 -0.19 -10.43 25.95
N ALA A 339 -0.14 -9.28 26.64
CA ALA A 339 -1.27 -8.73 27.39
C ALA A 339 -2.46 -8.37 26.47
N LYS A 340 -2.19 -7.93 25.24
CA LYS A 340 -3.20 -7.69 24.20
C LYS A 340 -3.74 -8.98 23.57
N GLY A 341 -3.14 -10.13 23.90
CA GLY A 341 -3.58 -11.44 23.43
C GLY A 341 -3.08 -11.84 22.04
N PHE A 342 -2.12 -11.10 21.46
CA PHE A 342 -1.58 -11.40 20.13
C PHE A 342 -0.74 -12.68 20.10
N LEU A 343 -0.30 -13.20 21.26
CA LEU A 343 0.48 -14.45 21.36
C LEU A 343 -0.37 -15.69 21.65
N LYS A 344 -1.70 -15.57 21.74
CA LYS A 344 -2.61 -16.69 22.10
C LYS A 344 -2.61 -17.85 21.10
N ASP A 345 -2.27 -17.56 19.85
CA ASP A 345 -2.19 -18.55 18.77
C ASP A 345 -0.76 -19.01 18.48
N CYS A 346 0.22 -18.66 19.33
CA CYS A 346 1.61 -19.10 19.24
C CYS A 346 1.74 -20.59 18.87
N GLY A 347 2.52 -20.87 17.84
CA GLY A 347 2.82 -22.23 17.37
C GLY A 347 1.71 -22.90 16.56
N LYS A 348 0.49 -22.35 16.48
CA LYS A 348 -0.57 -22.90 15.62
C LYS A 348 -0.24 -22.66 14.15
N ILE A 349 -0.59 -23.62 13.30
CA ILE A 349 -0.25 -23.60 11.87
C ILE A 349 -1.21 -22.67 11.09
N THR A 350 -0.64 -21.74 10.34
CA THR A 350 -1.32 -20.80 9.44
C THR A 350 -1.41 -21.38 8.01
N PRO A 351 -2.30 -20.85 7.13
CA PRO A 351 -3.28 -19.81 7.39
C PRO A 351 -4.42 -20.30 8.29
N PHE A 352 -5.03 -19.41 9.10
CA PHE A 352 -6.18 -19.80 9.92
C PHE A 352 -7.52 -19.70 9.18
N ILE A 353 -7.67 -18.76 8.25
CA ILE A 353 -8.87 -18.63 7.42
C ILE A 353 -8.76 -19.48 6.15
N ASP A 354 -9.90 -19.96 5.65
CA ASP A 354 -9.92 -20.82 4.45
C ASP A 354 -10.17 -20.04 3.16
N ARG A 355 -10.81 -18.87 3.27
CA ARG A 355 -11.20 -18.05 2.13
C ARG A 355 -11.22 -16.58 2.51
N MET A 356 -10.84 -15.71 1.57
CA MET A 356 -11.06 -14.27 1.64
C MET A 356 -11.94 -13.85 0.47
N VAL A 357 -13.00 -13.09 0.75
CA VAL A 357 -13.87 -12.50 -0.25
C VAL A 357 -13.80 -10.97 -0.12
N SER A 358 -13.40 -10.34 -1.20
CA SER A 358 -13.25 -8.89 -1.30
C SER A 358 -14.27 -8.32 -2.27
N PHE A 359 -14.95 -7.23 -1.89
CA PHE A 359 -15.94 -6.53 -2.72
C PHE A 359 -15.50 -5.11 -3.07
N ILE A 360 -15.83 -4.65 -4.29
CA ILE A 360 -15.63 -3.24 -4.63
C ILE A 360 -16.60 -2.37 -3.81
N GLU A 361 -16.03 -1.41 -3.07
CA GLU A 361 -16.76 -0.36 -2.38
C GLU A 361 -15.98 0.95 -2.51
N LYS A 362 -16.51 1.87 -3.33
CA LYS A 362 -15.88 3.18 -3.56
C LYS A 362 -16.24 4.20 -2.48
N GLU A 363 -17.44 4.10 -1.94
CA GLU A 363 -18.00 5.06 -0.99
C GLU A 363 -17.69 4.67 0.46
N GLY A 364 -16.96 5.52 1.18
CA GLY A 364 -16.60 5.28 2.58
C GLY A 364 -17.81 5.09 3.52
N THR A 365 -18.92 5.75 3.24
CA THR A 365 -20.18 5.59 3.99
C THR A 365 -20.78 4.19 3.84
N SER A 366 -20.68 3.58 2.65
CA SER A 366 -21.11 2.19 2.41
C SER A 366 -20.20 1.20 3.12
N VAL A 367 -18.87 1.41 3.04
CA VAL A 367 -17.89 0.60 3.79
C VAL A 367 -18.20 0.65 5.28
N HIS A 368 -18.45 1.86 5.80
CA HIS A 368 -18.79 2.06 7.20
C HIS A 368 -20.07 1.31 7.60
N ALA A 369 -21.16 1.49 6.85
CA ALA A 369 -22.43 0.86 7.14
C ALA A 369 -22.32 -0.68 7.15
N LYS A 370 -21.71 -1.26 6.11
CA LYS A 370 -21.55 -2.72 5.96
C LYS A 370 -20.62 -3.32 7.01
N PHE A 371 -19.52 -2.64 7.36
CA PHE A 371 -18.66 -3.04 8.47
C PHE A 371 -19.44 -3.02 9.78
N MET A 372 -20.13 -1.92 10.09
CA MET A 372 -20.90 -1.82 11.33
C MET A 372 -21.96 -2.92 11.39
N GLN A 373 -22.66 -3.21 10.30
CA GLN A 373 -23.65 -4.29 10.22
C GLN A 373 -23.04 -5.70 10.38
N GLY A 374 -21.71 -5.86 10.38
CA GLY A 374 -21.04 -7.16 10.51
C GLY A 374 -20.86 -7.91 9.18
N TYR A 375 -21.15 -7.26 8.04
CA TYR A 375 -20.93 -7.87 6.72
C TYR A 375 -19.46 -7.84 6.28
N TYR A 376 -18.64 -6.97 6.87
CA TYR A 376 -17.19 -6.99 6.72
C TYR A 376 -16.52 -7.24 8.08
N ASP A 377 -15.57 -8.17 8.12
CA ASP A 377 -14.76 -8.47 9.30
C ASP A 377 -13.69 -7.40 9.53
N VAL A 378 -13.18 -6.86 8.41
CA VAL A 378 -12.25 -5.73 8.31
C VAL A 378 -12.77 -4.82 7.21
N PRO A 379 -12.88 -3.49 7.41
CA PRO A 379 -13.41 -2.61 6.38
C PRO A 379 -12.63 -2.74 5.08
N GLN A 380 -11.30 -2.62 5.16
CA GLN A 380 -10.36 -2.78 4.05
C GLN A 380 -9.06 -3.38 4.60
N LEU A 381 -8.62 -4.49 4.02
CA LEU A 381 -7.39 -5.16 4.42
C LEU A 381 -6.15 -4.33 4.01
N GLU A 382 -5.15 -4.21 4.89
CA GLU A 382 -3.93 -3.39 4.69
C GLU A 382 -4.18 -1.90 4.43
N ARG A 383 -5.31 -1.39 4.91
CA ARG A 383 -5.63 0.04 4.91
C ARG A 383 -5.80 0.52 6.35
N GLY A 384 -5.20 1.66 6.67
CA GLY A 384 -5.23 2.28 8.00
C GLY A 384 -6.33 3.35 8.13
N GLU A 385 -6.73 3.92 7.01
CA GLU A 385 -7.60 5.09 6.90
C GLU A 385 -9.00 4.80 7.50
N PRO A 386 -9.65 3.64 7.26
CA PRO A 386 -10.93 3.34 7.90
C PRO A 386 -10.85 3.27 9.43
N GLY A 387 -9.79 2.68 9.98
CA GLY A 387 -9.60 2.57 11.43
C GLY A 387 -9.45 3.93 12.09
N VAL A 388 -8.69 4.82 11.46
CA VAL A 388 -8.54 6.22 11.91
C VAL A 388 -9.90 6.92 11.90
N GLY A 389 -10.69 6.77 10.84
CA GLY A 389 -12.03 7.38 10.76
C GLY A 389 -12.99 6.93 11.87
N TYR A 390 -12.92 5.68 12.31
CA TYR A 390 -13.70 5.22 13.47
C TYR A 390 -13.25 5.84 14.79
N GLN A 391 -11.95 6.07 14.96
CA GLN A 391 -11.40 6.71 16.17
C GLN A 391 -11.84 8.17 16.25
N VAL A 392 -11.80 8.91 15.13
CA VAL A 392 -12.34 10.29 15.04
C VAL A 392 -13.83 10.32 15.37
N SER A 393 -14.61 9.38 14.82
CA SER A 393 -16.06 9.30 15.07
C SER A 393 -16.43 9.05 16.55
N ILE A 394 -15.52 8.50 17.37
CA ILE A 394 -15.73 8.35 18.82
C ILE A 394 -15.68 9.71 19.52
N GLU A 395 -14.78 10.59 19.08
CA GLU A 395 -14.59 11.93 19.65
C GLU A 395 -15.76 12.86 19.27
N ASP A 396 -16.27 12.73 18.05
CA ASP A 396 -17.36 13.58 17.52
C ASP A 396 -18.76 13.25 18.08
N GLY A 397 -18.99 12.04 18.61
CA GLY A 397 -20.36 11.61 18.91
C GLY A 397 -20.51 10.46 19.90
N ALA A 398 -21.19 10.74 21.02
CA ALA A 398 -21.50 9.74 22.06
C ALA A 398 -22.30 8.52 21.53
N ALA A 399 -23.13 8.68 20.51
CA ALA A 399 -23.92 7.59 19.93
C ALA A 399 -23.06 6.58 19.16
N VAL A 400 -22.09 7.05 18.36
CA VAL A 400 -21.17 6.19 17.60
C VAL A 400 -20.20 5.51 18.56
N ALA A 401 -19.62 6.25 19.51
CA ALA A 401 -18.78 5.70 20.57
C ALA A 401 -19.48 4.57 21.33
N LYS A 402 -20.73 4.79 21.76
CA LYS A 402 -21.55 3.78 22.44
C LYS A 402 -21.79 2.55 21.56
N THR A 403 -21.98 2.73 20.25
CA THR A 403 -22.19 1.62 19.32
C THR A 403 -20.92 0.80 19.12
N LEU A 404 -19.77 1.46 18.90
CA LEU A 404 -18.47 0.80 18.75
C LEU A 404 -18.09 0.02 20.02
N GLN A 405 -18.29 0.64 21.19
CA GLN A 405 -18.06 0.00 22.48
C GLN A 405 -19.01 -1.19 22.72
N ALA A 406 -20.30 -1.03 22.44
CA ALA A 406 -21.28 -2.11 22.59
C ALA A 406 -20.99 -3.30 21.67
N ARG A 407 -20.46 -3.03 20.46
CA ARG A 407 -20.03 -4.05 19.50
C ARG A 407 -18.60 -4.54 19.73
N LYS A 408 -17.89 -3.99 20.72
CA LYS A 408 -16.50 -4.30 21.08
C LYS A 408 -15.57 -4.25 19.87
N ILE A 409 -15.75 -3.23 19.02
CA ILE A 409 -14.85 -2.99 17.89
C ILE A 409 -13.45 -2.68 18.43
N GLN A 410 -12.45 -3.38 17.91
CA GLN A 410 -11.05 -3.18 18.25
C GLN A 410 -10.44 -2.20 17.26
N LEU A 411 -9.79 -1.14 17.77
CA LEU A 411 -9.15 -0.09 16.99
C LEU A 411 -7.67 0.05 17.37
N PRO A 412 -6.84 -1.01 17.22
CA PRO A 412 -5.41 -0.90 17.45
C PRO A 412 -4.78 0.06 16.44
N ASN A 413 -3.71 0.73 16.84
CA ASN A 413 -3.01 1.71 16.01
C ASN A 413 -1.49 1.57 16.12
N THR A 414 -0.82 2.21 15.17
CA THR A 414 0.62 2.44 15.14
C THR A 414 0.91 3.75 14.40
N ILE A 415 2.17 4.16 14.33
CA ILE A 415 2.58 5.25 13.45
C ILE A 415 3.04 4.65 12.13
N GLN A 416 2.57 5.24 11.04
CA GLN A 416 2.96 4.86 9.70
C GLN A 416 4.47 5.09 9.52
N VAL A 417 5.17 4.10 8.95
CA VAL A 417 6.57 4.27 8.57
C VAL A 417 6.61 5.05 7.26
N GLY A 418 6.59 6.38 7.39
CA GLY A 418 6.49 7.33 6.30
C GLY A 418 6.17 8.71 6.83
N PHE A 419 6.31 9.73 5.98
CA PHE A 419 5.94 11.09 6.35
C PHE A 419 5.53 11.95 5.17
N TRP A 420 4.78 13.00 5.48
CA TRP A 420 4.47 14.11 4.59
C TRP A 420 5.31 15.32 4.97
N TYR A 421 5.76 16.10 3.98
CA TYR A 421 6.65 17.24 4.19
C TYR A 421 6.43 18.35 3.17
N PHE A 422 6.98 19.53 3.49
CA PHE A 422 7.12 20.62 2.52
C PHE A 422 8.60 20.80 2.17
N GLY A 423 8.98 20.52 0.93
CA GLY A 423 10.35 20.60 0.47
C GLY A 423 10.71 21.99 -0.05
N PHE A 424 11.95 22.40 0.19
CA PHE A 424 12.56 23.56 -0.48
C PHE A 424 13.47 23.08 -1.59
N ASN A 425 13.38 23.69 -2.76
CA ASN A 425 14.29 23.38 -3.85
C ASN A 425 15.64 24.08 -3.64
N TRP A 426 16.70 23.28 -3.48
CA TRP A 426 18.05 23.74 -3.23
C TRP A 426 18.67 24.53 -4.40
N LEU A 427 18.11 24.38 -5.60
CA LEU A 427 18.50 25.14 -6.80
C LEU A 427 17.89 26.55 -6.84
N ASP A 428 16.90 26.83 -5.98
CA ASP A 428 16.26 28.13 -5.90
C ASP A 428 17.17 29.17 -5.22
N PRO A 429 17.27 30.41 -5.74
CA PRO A 429 18.16 31.43 -5.18
C PRO A 429 17.71 31.97 -3.82
N VAL A 430 16.43 31.82 -3.44
CA VAL A 430 15.85 32.40 -2.22
C VAL A 430 15.75 31.37 -1.11
N VAL A 431 15.23 30.19 -1.39
CA VAL A 431 15.04 29.13 -0.37
C VAL A 431 16.11 28.05 -0.43
N GLY A 432 16.97 28.02 -1.45
CA GLY A 432 17.97 26.97 -1.66
C GLY A 432 19.33 27.26 -1.03
N ALA A 433 20.39 26.72 -1.66
CA ALA A 433 21.75 26.67 -1.11
C ALA A 433 22.38 28.04 -0.81
N GLY A 434 22.03 29.06 -1.59
CA GLY A 434 22.81 30.31 -1.68
C GLY A 434 24.08 30.12 -2.54
N ARG A 435 24.53 31.17 -3.22
CA ARG A 435 25.73 31.11 -4.09
C ARG A 435 27.01 31.54 -3.36
N THR A 436 26.88 32.30 -2.28
CA THR A 436 27.98 32.72 -1.39
C THR A 436 27.69 32.27 0.04
N PRO A 437 28.70 32.23 0.94
CA PRO A 437 28.49 31.93 2.35
C PRO A 437 27.45 32.85 3.03
N GLU A 438 27.43 34.14 2.67
CA GLU A 438 26.48 35.11 3.20
C GLU A 438 25.06 34.85 2.69
N GLU A 439 24.90 34.51 1.40
CA GLU A 439 23.61 34.09 0.86
C GLU A 439 23.13 32.77 1.47
N ALA A 440 24.04 31.82 1.70
CA ALA A 440 23.72 30.55 2.34
C ALA A 440 23.22 30.76 3.78
N GLU A 441 23.87 31.62 4.55
CA GLU A 441 23.42 32.03 5.88
C GLU A 441 22.03 32.66 5.84
N ARG A 442 21.85 33.63 4.93
CA ARG A 442 20.60 34.34 4.73
C ARG A 442 19.45 33.38 4.42
N ASN A 443 19.65 32.49 3.45
CA ASN A 443 18.65 31.52 3.02
C ASN A 443 18.35 30.51 4.13
N ARG A 444 19.36 30.08 4.90
CA ARG A 444 19.17 29.20 6.06
C ARG A 444 18.31 29.87 7.15
N LYS A 445 18.59 31.13 7.49
CA LYS A 445 17.77 31.89 8.45
C LYS A 445 16.33 32.08 7.96
N LEU A 446 16.13 32.30 6.66
CA LEU A 446 14.79 32.29 6.06
C LEU A 446 14.10 30.95 6.28
N ARG A 447 14.75 29.83 5.97
CA ARG A 447 14.17 28.49 6.20
C ARG A 447 13.88 28.22 7.67
N HIS A 448 14.74 28.65 8.60
CA HIS A 448 14.47 28.56 10.04
C HIS A 448 13.24 29.36 10.45
N ALA A 449 13.11 30.60 9.98
CA ALA A 449 11.94 31.43 10.23
C ALA A 449 10.67 30.74 9.71
N LEU A 450 10.71 30.20 8.50
CA LEU A 450 9.60 29.43 7.92
C LEU A 450 9.29 28.18 8.76
N SER A 451 10.29 27.41 9.19
CA SER A 451 10.09 26.21 10.01
C SER A 451 9.48 26.48 11.38
N ILE A 452 9.77 27.64 11.99
CA ILE A 452 9.14 28.05 13.26
C ILE A 452 7.69 28.51 13.02
N ALA A 453 7.46 29.29 11.96
CA ALA A 453 6.15 29.87 11.67
C ALA A 453 5.11 28.83 11.19
N PHE A 454 5.57 27.74 10.56
CA PHE A 454 4.72 26.70 10.03
C PHE A 454 4.31 25.71 11.13
N ASP A 455 3.08 25.86 11.63
CA ASP A 455 2.61 25.16 12.82
C ASP A 455 2.02 23.77 12.47
N PHE A 456 2.84 22.71 12.54
CA PHE A 456 2.36 21.36 12.25
C PHE A 456 1.39 20.82 13.31
N GLU A 457 1.43 21.27 14.56
CA GLU A 457 0.42 20.89 15.55
C GLU A 457 -0.94 21.48 15.19
N GLU A 458 -0.97 22.74 14.74
CA GLU A 458 -2.18 23.37 14.19
C GLU A 458 -2.67 22.61 12.94
N TYR A 459 -1.76 22.25 12.02
CA TYR A 459 -2.11 21.47 10.83
C TYR A 459 -2.74 20.12 11.19
N ILE A 460 -2.09 19.38 12.09
CA ILE A 460 -2.53 18.05 12.54
C ILE A 460 -3.89 18.15 13.25
N ALA A 461 -4.12 19.19 14.05
CA ALA A 461 -5.39 19.40 14.73
C ALA A 461 -6.54 19.72 13.75
N ILE A 462 -6.26 20.42 12.64
CA ILE A 462 -7.29 20.86 11.68
C ILE A 462 -7.57 19.81 10.59
N PHE A 463 -6.53 19.18 10.04
CA PHE A 463 -6.64 18.36 8.83
C PHE A 463 -6.45 16.88 9.06
N GLU A 464 -5.86 16.49 10.19
CA GLU A 464 -5.58 15.10 10.53
C GLU A 464 -6.30 14.67 11.82
N ASP A 465 -7.23 15.48 12.35
CA ASP A 465 -8.04 15.21 13.55
C ASP A 465 -7.20 14.75 14.78
N ASN A 466 -5.99 15.31 14.96
CA ASN A 466 -5.00 14.88 15.97
C ASN A 466 -4.50 13.42 15.83
N ARG A 467 -4.65 12.81 14.64
CA ARG A 467 -4.25 11.43 14.30
C ARG A 467 -2.92 11.38 13.57
N ALA A 468 -1.97 12.21 13.99
CA ALA A 468 -0.63 12.29 13.41
C ALA A 468 0.36 12.86 14.43
N GLN A 469 1.66 12.73 14.14
CA GLN A 469 2.73 13.26 14.99
C GLN A 469 3.68 14.13 14.18
N PRO A 470 4.04 15.33 14.66
CA PRO A 470 5.04 16.16 13.98
C PRO A 470 6.41 15.48 14.05
N ASN A 471 7.14 15.53 12.94
CA ASN A 471 8.47 14.93 12.84
C ASN A 471 9.56 15.90 13.27
N MET A 472 10.55 15.39 14.00
CA MET A 472 11.74 16.17 14.39
C MET A 472 12.89 16.05 13.39
N SER A 473 12.82 15.04 12.51
CA SER A 473 13.83 14.76 11.49
C SER A 473 13.22 13.91 10.36
N PRO A 474 13.95 13.66 9.25
CA PRO A 474 13.52 12.72 8.21
C PRO A 474 13.51 11.26 8.67
N VAL A 475 14.25 10.91 9.72
CA VAL A 475 14.20 9.56 10.32
C VAL A 475 12.95 9.49 11.19
N VAL A 476 12.01 8.61 10.80
CA VAL A 476 10.70 8.45 11.45
C VAL A 476 10.67 7.26 12.41
N ARG A 477 9.59 7.11 13.17
CA ARG A 477 9.39 5.98 14.08
C ARG A 477 9.31 4.66 13.32
N GLY A 478 9.84 3.59 13.92
CA GLY A 478 9.72 2.23 13.39
C GLY A 478 10.86 1.80 12.46
N VAL A 479 11.92 2.60 12.32
CA VAL A 479 13.18 2.21 11.67
C VAL A 479 14.35 2.31 12.65
N PHE A 480 15.48 1.68 12.31
CA PHE A 480 16.71 1.82 13.11
C PHE A 480 17.12 3.29 13.26
N GLY A 481 17.45 3.70 14.48
CA GLY A 481 17.86 5.06 14.80
C GLY A 481 16.72 6.02 15.11
N ASP A 482 15.48 5.54 15.25
CA ASP A 482 14.35 6.36 15.71
C ASP A 482 14.55 6.89 17.14
N ASP A 483 15.23 6.13 17.99
CA ASP A 483 15.69 6.51 19.34
C ASP A 483 16.75 7.62 19.34
N LEU A 484 17.46 7.84 18.22
CA LEU A 484 18.46 8.90 18.08
C LEU A 484 17.83 10.26 17.82
N VAL A 485 16.56 10.30 17.42
CA VAL A 485 15.84 11.51 17.04
C VAL A 485 15.48 12.30 18.30
N THR A 486 16.20 13.40 18.54
CA THR A 486 15.87 14.36 19.58
C THR A 486 14.95 15.46 19.06
N ILE A 487 14.41 16.27 19.96
CA ILE A 487 13.73 17.53 19.66
C ILE A 487 14.49 18.34 18.59
N ASN A 488 13.78 18.83 17.57
CA ASN A 488 14.38 19.73 16.58
C ASN A 488 14.64 21.10 17.24
N PRO A 489 15.91 21.50 17.47
CA PRO A 489 16.23 22.70 18.24
C PRO A 489 15.91 24.01 17.49
N ILE A 490 15.72 23.94 16.17
CA ILE A 490 15.34 25.09 15.35
C ILE A 490 13.88 25.46 15.59
N VAL A 491 13.02 24.46 15.77
CA VAL A 491 11.56 24.64 15.78
C VAL A 491 10.99 24.60 17.20
N TYR A 492 11.70 23.91 18.11
CA TYR A 492 11.29 23.73 19.49
C TYR A 492 12.43 24.01 20.48
N GLN A 493 12.03 24.19 21.74
CA GLN A 493 12.90 24.31 22.91
C GLN A 493 12.40 23.36 24.01
N ASP A 494 13.33 22.80 24.77
CA ASP A 494 13.00 22.03 25.96
C ASP A 494 12.77 23.00 27.13
N VAL A 495 11.56 22.98 27.69
CA VAL A 495 11.18 23.74 28.89
C VAL A 495 10.71 22.76 29.95
N ALA A 496 11.59 22.46 30.91
CA ALA A 496 11.32 21.55 32.03
C ALA A 496 10.89 20.14 31.59
N GLY A 497 11.58 19.57 30.58
CA GLY A 497 11.30 18.24 30.04
C GLY A 497 10.09 18.20 29.10
N LYS A 498 9.54 19.36 28.73
CA LYS A 498 8.44 19.49 27.77
C LYS A 498 8.92 20.20 26.51
N GLN A 499 8.64 19.59 25.37
CA GLN A 499 8.82 20.20 24.06
C GLN A 499 7.86 21.38 23.90
N LYS A 500 8.40 22.59 23.71
CA LYS A 500 7.63 23.80 23.43
C LYS A 500 8.07 24.40 22.10
N ARG A 501 7.12 24.70 21.20
CA ARG A 501 7.36 25.42 19.95
C ARG A 501 7.96 26.80 20.23
N ARG A 502 8.94 27.22 19.43
CA ARG A 502 9.49 28.58 19.49
C ARG A 502 8.45 29.61 19.04
N ASP A 503 8.53 30.81 19.60
CA ASP A 503 7.55 31.87 19.33
C ASP A 503 7.72 32.50 17.94
N ILE A 504 6.62 33.00 17.37
CA ILE A 504 6.59 33.69 16.09
C ILE A 504 7.49 34.94 16.07
N GLN A 505 7.74 35.57 17.23
CA GLN A 505 8.68 36.70 17.31
C GLN A 505 10.12 36.29 16.99
N GLU A 506 10.51 35.07 17.36
CA GLU A 506 11.83 34.52 17.01
C GLU A 506 11.94 34.27 15.51
N ALA A 507 10.87 33.77 14.89
CA ALA A 507 10.79 33.63 13.43
C ALA A 507 10.91 34.98 12.72
N LYS A 508 10.21 36.03 13.21
CA LYS A 508 10.31 37.39 12.66
C LYS A 508 11.72 37.97 12.80
N ARG A 509 12.41 37.70 13.92
CA ARG A 509 13.81 38.10 14.12
C ARG A 509 14.72 37.42 13.09
N LEU A 510 14.61 36.10 12.94
CA LEU A 510 15.38 35.34 11.95
C LEU A 510 15.09 35.79 10.51
N LEU A 511 13.83 36.14 10.21
CA LEU A 511 13.44 36.68 8.91
C LEU A 511 14.09 38.05 8.64
N ALA A 512 14.14 38.93 9.65
CA ALA A 512 14.83 40.21 9.54
C ALA A 512 16.35 40.02 9.36
N GLU A 513 16.96 39.09 10.09
CA GLU A 513 18.38 38.71 9.92
C GLU A 513 18.66 38.06 8.56
N ALA A 514 17.66 37.39 7.96
CA ALA A 514 17.68 36.93 6.57
C ALA A 514 17.49 38.08 5.56
N GLY A 515 17.51 39.35 6.00
CA GLY A 515 17.37 40.52 5.13
C GLY A 515 15.97 40.70 4.57
N TYR A 516 14.95 40.15 5.23
CA TYR A 516 13.54 40.32 4.89
C TYR A 516 12.72 40.90 6.06
N PRO A 517 13.11 42.03 6.68
CA PRO A 517 12.34 42.60 7.78
C PRO A 517 10.88 42.83 7.37
N ASP A 518 9.94 42.38 8.20
CA ASP A 518 8.50 42.41 7.93
C ASP A 518 8.10 41.84 6.55
N GLY A 519 8.78 40.76 6.13
CA GLY A 519 8.48 40.07 4.88
C GLY A 519 8.86 40.84 3.61
N ARG A 520 9.73 41.86 3.72
CA ARG A 520 10.16 42.70 2.59
C ARG A 520 11.65 42.70 2.43
N ASP A 521 12.13 42.58 1.20
CA ASP A 521 13.56 42.60 0.90
C ASP A 521 14.16 43.95 1.32
N GLN A 522 15.15 43.92 2.21
CA GLN A 522 15.75 45.12 2.80
C GLN A 522 16.44 46.05 1.77
N ARG A 523 16.81 45.52 0.59
CA ARG A 523 17.51 46.29 -0.45
C ARG A 523 16.53 46.95 -1.41
N THR A 524 15.39 46.31 -1.68
CA THR A 524 14.45 46.74 -2.73
C THR A 524 13.09 47.22 -2.18
N GLY A 525 12.77 46.91 -0.93
CA GLY A 525 11.47 47.19 -0.30
C GLY A 525 10.31 46.34 -0.83
N ARG A 526 10.56 45.46 -1.81
CA ARG A 526 9.54 44.60 -2.42
C ARG A 526 9.13 43.48 -1.46
N PRO A 527 7.86 43.07 -1.46
CA PRO A 527 7.42 41.89 -0.70
C PRO A 527 8.19 40.64 -1.12
N LEU A 528 8.55 39.81 -0.14
CA LEU A 528 9.04 38.46 -0.38
C LEU A 528 7.87 37.61 -0.89
N VAL A 529 8.03 37.07 -2.09
CA VAL A 529 7.07 36.14 -2.71
C VAL A 529 7.69 34.75 -2.74
N ILE A 530 6.97 33.76 -2.22
CA ILE A 530 7.33 32.34 -2.30
C ILE A 530 6.31 31.62 -3.17
N ASN A 531 6.79 30.89 -4.16
CA ASN A 531 5.96 30.09 -5.05
C ASN A 531 5.70 28.72 -4.42
N TYR A 532 4.43 28.37 -4.27
CA TYR A 532 3.99 27.09 -3.75
C TYR A 532 3.38 26.25 -4.87
N ASP A 533 4.11 25.22 -5.31
CA ASP A 533 3.65 24.28 -6.31
C ASP A 533 2.84 23.16 -5.64
N VAL A 534 1.60 22.98 -6.09
CA VAL A 534 0.65 21.99 -5.57
C VAL A 534 0.29 20.96 -6.64
N GLN A 535 0.06 19.74 -6.17
CA GLN A 535 -0.08 18.53 -7.00
C GLN A 535 -1.55 18.10 -7.24
N GLY A 536 -2.53 18.97 -6.93
CA GLY A 536 -3.95 18.62 -7.03
C GLY A 536 -4.92 19.81 -6.99
N VAL A 537 -6.11 19.58 -7.55
CA VAL A 537 -7.23 20.53 -7.63
C VAL A 537 -8.42 20.01 -6.81
N GLY A 538 -9.14 20.90 -6.13
CA GLY A 538 -10.40 20.57 -5.45
C GLY A 538 -10.58 21.24 -4.08
N PRO A 539 -11.77 21.13 -3.45
CA PRO A 539 -12.11 21.83 -2.21
C PRO A 539 -11.20 21.49 -1.03
N GLY A 540 -10.83 20.21 -0.87
CA GLY A 540 -9.91 19.77 0.19
C GLY A 540 -8.48 20.33 0.00
N TYR A 541 -8.03 20.48 -1.24
CA TYR A 541 -6.76 21.14 -1.55
C TYR A 541 -6.83 22.64 -1.24
N GLN A 542 -7.95 23.31 -1.55
CA GLN A 542 -8.11 24.75 -1.28
C GLN A 542 -8.01 25.08 0.21
N ALA A 543 -8.68 24.31 1.08
CA ALA A 543 -8.60 24.53 2.53
C ALA A 543 -7.16 24.42 3.06
N ARG A 544 -6.40 23.41 2.58
CA ARG A 544 -4.98 23.25 2.90
C ARG A 544 -4.14 24.41 2.37
N ILE A 545 -4.38 24.85 1.13
CA ILE A 545 -3.69 26.00 0.51
C ILE A 545 -3.95 27.30 1.29
N ASP A 546 -5.19 27.56 1.69
CA ASP A 546 -5.56 28.74 2.46
C ASP A 546 -4.86 28.73 3.83
N TRP A 547 -4.80 27.55 4.47
CA TRP A 547 -4.08 27.40 5.72
C TRP A 547 -2.58 27.64 5.56
N VAL A 548 -1.93 27.07 4.54
CA VAL A 548 -0.51 27.33 4.24
C VAL A 548 -0.29 28.83 4.03
N SER A 549 -1.16 29.49 3.27
CA SER A 549 -1.11 30.95 3.04
C SER A 549 -1.17 31.75 4.35
N LYS A 550 -2.01 31.33 5.31
CA LYS A 550 -2.07 31.94 6.65
C LYS A 550 -0.78 31.76 7.44
N GLN A 551 -0.10 30.61 7.34
CA GLN A 551 1.19 30.40 8.02
C GLN A 551 2.25 31.37 7.51
N PHE A 552 2.35 31.56 6.19
CA PHE A 552 3.28 32.53 5.59
C PHE A 552 2.90 33.99 5.90
N ALA A 553 1.60 34.28 6.01
CA ALA A 553 1.11 35.60 6.41
C ALA A 553 1.50 35.99 7.84
N LYS A 554 1.75 35.04 8.76
CA LYS A 554 2.30 35.32 10.11
C LYS A 554 3.64 36.07 10.05
N LEU A 555 4.36 35.93 8.92
CA LEU A 555 5.64 36.55 8.62
C LEU A 555 5.55 37.66 7.54
N ASN A 556 4.33 38.05 7.14
CA ASN A 556 4.07 39.00 6.05
C ASN A 556 4.67 38.58 4.70
N ILE A 557 4.83 37.27 4.46
CA ILE A 557 5.33 36.71 3.21
C ILE A 557 4.15 36.43 2.28
N GLN A 558 4.28 36.82 1.00
CA GLN A 558 3.26 36.54 -0.01
C GLN A 558 3.47 35.13 -0.59
N LEU A 559 2.41 34.33 -0.64
CA LEU A 559 2.45 33.00 -1.23
C LEU A 559 1.77 33.02 -2.61
N GLU A 560 2.51 32.68 -3.66
CA GLU A 560 1.97 32.50 -5.01
C GLU A 560 1.69 31.02 -5.26
N VAL A 561 0.41 30.65 -5.25
CA VAL A 561 0.00 29.25 -5.42
C VAL A 561 -0.04 28.89 -6.90
N ARG A 562 0.74 27.88 -7.29
CA ARG A 562 0.88 27.39 -8.65
C ARG A 562 0.26 26.01 -8.77
N ASN A 563 -1.02 25.98 -9.10
CA ASN A 563 -1.75 24.72 -9.25
C ASN A 563 -1.53 24.06 -10.61
N THR A 564 -1.16 22.78 -10.59
CA THR A 564 -0.95 21.96 -11.79
C THR A 564 -1.48 20.56 -11.56
N ASP A 565 -1.90 19.89 -12.63
CA ASP A 565 -2.17 18.46 -12.58
C ASP A 565 -0.91 17.67 -12.20
N TYR A 566 -1.09 16.46 -11.67
CA TYR A 566 0.01 15.66 -11.12
C TYR A 566 1.12 15.36 -12.13
N ASN A 567 0.79 15.09 -13.41
CA ASN A 567 1.80 14.80 -14.43
C ASN A 567 2.66 16.03 -14.72
N ARG A 568 2.04 17.20 -14.83
CA ARG A 568 2.76 18.47 -14.99
C ARG A 568 3.56 18.86 -13.74
N PHE A 569 3.04 18.55 -12.55
CA PHE A 569 3.78 18.70 -11.30
C PHE A 569 5.05 17.85 -11.31
N GLN A 570 4.97 16.57 -11.68
CA GLN A 570 6.13 15.70 -11.80
C GLN A 570 7.18 16.25 -12.80
N ASP A 571 6.75 16.77 -13.94
CA ASP A 571 7.65 17.41 -14.92
C ASP A 571 8.37 18.64 -14.33
N LYS A 572 7.66 19.49 -13.58
CA LYS A 572 8.29 20.63 -12.86
C LYS A 572 9.33 20.15 -11.84
N MET A 573 9.03 19.09 -11.10
CA MET A 573 9.97 18.52 -10.13
C MET A 573 11.22 17.97 -10.81
N ARG A 574 11.07 17.23 -11.91
CA ARG A 574 12.20 16.75 -12.74
C ARG A 574 13.03 17.88 -13.34
N LYS A 575 12.44 19.05 -13.58
CA LYS A 575 13.15 20.24 -14.06
C LYS A 575 13.75 21.09 -12.93
N GLY A 576 13.49 20.75 -11.67
CA GLY A 576 13.88 21.57 -10.52
C GLY A 576 13.27 22.97 -10.57
N ALA A 577 12.03 23.10 -11.05
CA ALA A 577 11.37 24.38 -11.26
C ALA A 577 10.41 24.78 -10.11
N ALA A 578 10.13 23.87 -9.18
CA ALA A 578 9.33 24.17 -7.99
C ALA A 578 10.18 24.91 -6.94
N GLN A 579 9.61 25.83 -6.19
CA GLN A 579 10.31 26.56 -5.12
C GLN A 579 10.02 25.96 -3.73
N LEU A 580 8.74 25.98 -3.34
CA LEU A 580 8.17 25.25 -2.21
C LEU A 580 7.17 24.24 -2.76
N PHE A 581 7.17 23.01 -2.25
CA PHE A 581 6.25 21.98 -2.72
C PHE A 581 5.84 21.04 -1.58
N PHE A 582 4.66 20.44 -1.69
CA PHE A 582 4.17 19.40 -0.77
C PHE A 582 4.42 18.02 -1.36
N TRP A 583 4.99 17.10 -0.58
CA TRP A 583 5.32 15.74 -1.01
C TRP A 583 5.20 14.76 0.16
N GLY A 584 5.25 13.46 -0.14
CA GLY A 584 5.24 12.40 0.85
C GLY A 584 6.16 11.25 0.47
N TRP A 585 6.57 10.50 1.47
CA TRP A 585 7.36 9.29 1.30
C TRP A 585 6.87 8.20 2.24
N LEU A 586 6.55 7.03 1.69
CA LEU A 586 6.26 5.83 2.45
C LEU A 586 7.46 4.90 2.35
N ALA A 587 7.88 4.30 3.46
CA ALA A 587 9.02 3.40 3.44
C ALA A 587 8.74 2.19 2.54
N ASP A 588 9.62 1.96 1.57
CA ASP A 588 9.67 0.70 0.83
C ASP A 588 10.17 -0.44 1.73
N TYR A 589 11.12 -0.10 2.61
CA TYR A 589 11.68 -0.98 3.63
C TYR A 589 12.07 -0.17 4.87
N PRO A 590 12.03 -0.79 6.07
CA PRO A 590 12.15 -0.08 7.35
C PRO A 590 13.61 0.20 7.72
N ASP A 591 14.34 0.91 6.87
CA ASP A 591 15.73 1.31 7.07
C ASP A 591 15.86 2.85 6.98
N PRO A 592 16.62 3.51 7.89
CA PRO A 592 16.82 4.96 7.85
C PRO A 592 17.45 5.48 6.55
N GLU A 593 18.21 4.65 5.83
CA GLU A 593 18.74 4.95 4.50
C GLU A 593 17.61 5.29 3.52
N ASN A 594 16.47 4.58 3.55
CA ASN A 594 15.30 4.84 2.70
C ASN A 594 14.60 6.17 3.02
N PHE A 595 15.05 6.93 4.02
CA PHE A 595 14.61 8.30 4.28
C PHE A 595 15.73 9.31 4.04
N LEU A 596 16.95 8.99 4.47
CA LEU A 596 18.10 9.87 4.32
C LEU A 596 18.55 10.00 2.86
N PHE A 597 18.28 8.99 2.01
CA PHE A 597 18.61 9.06 0.59
C PHE A 597 17.83 10.13 -0.18
N LEU A 598 16.67 10.57 0.35
CA LEU A 598 15.89 11.70 -0.16
C LEU A 598 16.61 13.04 -0.02
N LEU A 599 17.69 13.06 0.76
CA LEU A 599 18.56 14.21 0.98
C LEU A 599 19.99 13.97 0.46
N TYR A 600 20.24 12.83 -0.18
CA TYR A 600 21.55 12.55 -0.75
C TYR A 600 21.71 13.31 -2.07
N GLY A 601 22.78 14.11 -2.20
CA GLY A 601 23.01 15.00 -3.35
C GLY A 601 23.00 14.30 -4.71
N PRO A 602 23.72 13.18 -4.87
CA PRO A 602 23.67 12.37 -6.09
C PRO A 602 22.30 11.77 -6.43
N ASN A 603 21.34 11.74 -5.51
CA ASN A 603 19.96 11.38 -5.81
C ASN A 603 19.11 12.57 -6.28
N SER A 604 19.71 13.71 -6.62
CA SER A 604 18.99 14.91 -7.09
C SER A 604 18.02 14.58 -8.23
N LYS A 605 16.75 14.92 -8.03
CA LYS A 605 15.69 14.70 -9.01
C LYS A 605 15.92 15.47 -10.30
N ALA A 606 16.41 16.71 -10.21
CA ALA A 606 16.63 17.55 -11.38
C ALA A 606 17.92 17.22 -12.16
N LYS A 607 18.96 16.72 -11.48
CA LYS A 607 20.26 16.44 -12.13
C LYS A 607 20.38 15.00 -12.60
N ASN A 608 19.85 14.06 -11.82
CA ASN A 608 20.12 12.63 -11.97
C ASN A 608 18.83 11.79 -12.01
N ASP A 609 17.65 12.42 -12.11
CA ASP A 609 16.32 11.74 -12.08
C ASP A 609 16.10 10.86 -10.84
N GLY A 610 16.79 11.17 -9.72
CA GLY A 610 16.65 10.45 -8.45
C GLY A 610 15.48 10.93 -7.58
N GLU A 611 15.41 10.45 -6.34
CA GLU A 611 14.29 10.73 -5.41
C GLU A 611 14.49 11.90 -4.45
N ASN A 612 15.65 12.57 -4.48
CA ASN A 612 15.84 13.84 -3.78
C ASN A 612 15.11 14.97 -4.52
N ALA A 613 13.82 15.10 -4.24
CA ALA A 613 12.91 16.07 -4.86
C ALA A 613 13.27 17.52 -4.53
N GLY A 614 13.91 17.77 -3.38
CA GLY A 614 14.41 19.08 -2.98
C GLY A 614 15.73 19.46 -3.65
N ASN A 615 16.38 18.54 -4.37
CA ASN A 615 17.74 18.74 -4.93
C ASN A 615 18.78 19.16 -3.88
N TYR A 616 18.54 18.82 -2.60
CA TYR A 616 19.43 19.18 -1.49
C TYR A 616 20.82 18.58 -1.72
N HIS A 617 21.86 19.35 -1.42
CA HIS A 617 23.23 18.92 -1.55
C HIS A 617 24.07 19.57 -0.46
N ASN A 618 24.70 18.73 0.36
CA ASN A 618 25.67 19.13 1.37
C ASN A 618 26.81 18.11 1.36
N PRO A 619 28.05 18.50 1.00
CA PRO A 619 29.17 17.57 0.90
C PRO A 619 29.50 16.81 2.19
N ALA A 620 29.22 17.39 3.36
CA ALA A 620 29.40 16.70 4.62
C ALA A 620 28.33 15.63 4.83
N PHE A 621 27.06 15.95 4.54
CA PHE A 621 25.97 14.97 4.54
C PHE A 621 26.25 13.83 3.56
N ASP A 622 26.62 14.15 2.32
CA ASP A 622 26.88 13.17 1.27
C ASP A 622 27.99 12.18 1.67
N ARG A 623 29.10 12.67 2.26
CA ARG A 623 30.16 11.80 2.78
C ARG A 623 29.71 10.91 3.95
N LEU A 624 28.82 11.40 4.80
CA LEU A 624 28.28 10.61 5.92
C LEU A 624 27.30 9.55 5.39
N PHE A 625 26.45 9.92 4.44
CA PHE A 625 25.49 9.02 3.80
C PHE A 625 26.22 7.86 3.10
N GLU A 626 27.24 8.17 2.29
CA GLU A 626 28.05 7.16 1.59
C GLU A 626 28.70 6.15 2.54
N ARG A 627 29.12 6.58 3.73
CA ARG A 627 29.68 5.68 4.75
C ARG A 627 28.58 4.90 5.48
N MET A 628 27.45 5.54 5.77
CA MET A 628 26.36 4.98 6.56
C MET A 628 25.61 3.88 5.80
N LYS A 629 25.36 4.08 4.50
CA LYS A 629 24.58 3.13 3.67
C LYS A 629 25.21 1.73 3.61
N ASP A 630 26.52 1.63 3.83
CA ASP A 630 27.26 0.37 3.71
C ASP A 630 27.53 -0.32 5.07
N LEU A 631 26.98 0.22 6.16
CA LEU A 631 27.10 -0.35 7.51
C LEU A 631 25.84 -1.12 7.91
N ASP A 632 26.04 -2.20 8.64
CA ASP A 632 24.97 -2.88 9.37
C ASP A 632 24.50 -2.04 10.56
N ASP A 633 23.32 -2.39 11.07
CA ASP A 633 22.74 -1.74 12.25
C ASP A 633 23.66 -1.93 13.47
N GLY A 634 24.10 -0.80 14.03
CA GLY A 634 25.03 -0.80 15.16
C GLY A 634 25.50 0.59 15.55
N PRO A 635 26.35 0.70 16.59
CA PRO A 635 26.74 1.99 17.18
C PRO A 635 27.42 2.95 16.20
N GLN A 636 28.24 2.42 15.28
CA GLN A 636 28.90 3.23 14.26
C GLN A 636 27.90 3.84 13.28
N ARG A 637 26.95 3.04 12.78
CA ARG A 637 25.89 3.50 11.88
C ARG A 637 25.02 4.56 12.57
N ALA A 638 24.62 4.31 13.81
CA ALA A 638 23.88 5.24 14.65
C ALA A 638 24.60 6.59 14.82
N ALA A 639 25.92 6.58 15.07
CA ALA A 639 26.69 7.81 15.21
C ALA A 639 26.69 8.67 13.93
N LEU A 640 26.77 8.04 12.74
CA LEU A 640 26.67 8.75 11.46
C LEU A 640 25.26 9.30 11.22
N ILE A 641 24.22 8.51 11.51
CA ILE A 641 22.82 8.94 11.41
C ILE A 641 22.57 10.16 12.30
N LYS A 642 23.05 10.15 13.53
CA LYS A 642 22.92 11.30 14.45
C LYS A 642 23.55 12.57 13.89
N GLN A 643 24.74 12.47 13.29
CA GLN A 643 25.40 13.63 12.65
C GLN A 643 24.61 14.13 11.44
N MET A 644 24.09 13.23 10.61
CA MET A 644 23.23 13.58 9.48
C MET A 644 21.94 14.28 9.93
N ILE A 645 21.28 13.79 10.98
CA ILE A 645 20.10 14.43 11.60
C ILE A 645 20.44 15.87 12.03
N GLN A 646 21.57 16.08 12.69
CA GLN A 646 22.01 17.41 13.13
C GLN A 646 22.24 18.35 11.94
N ILE A 647 22.88 17.86 10.86
CA ILE A 647 23.11 18.65 9.64
C ILE A 647 21.78 19.07 9.04
N VAL A 648 20.84 18.14 8.84
CA VAL A 648 19.57 18.46 8.16
C VAL A 648 18.64 19.30 9.03
N GLN A 649 18.65 19.13 10.36
CA GLN A 649 17.96 20.05 11.27
C GLN A 649 18.55 21.46 11.17
N THR A 650 19.87 21.59 11.08
CA THR A 650 20.55 22.88 10.93
C THR A 650 20.29 23.50 9.56
N ASP A 651 20.36 22.74 8.48
CA ASP A 651 20.18 23.25 7.12
C ASP A 651 18.70 23.52 6.79
N ALA A 652 17.79 22.79 7.45
CA ALA A 652 16.34 22.80 7.22
C ALA A 652 15.95 22.68 5.74
N PRO A 653 16.41 21.64 4.99
CA PRO A 653 16.12 21.51 3.56
C PRO A 653 14.64 21.24 3.25
N MET A 654 13.88 20.87 4.27
CA MET A 654 12.44 20.71 4.23
C MET A 654 11.84 21.11 5.58
N LEU A 655 10.55 21.40 5.57
CA LEU A 655 9.73 21.36 6.77
C LEU A 655 9.38 19.89 7.02
N PHE A 656 9.90 19.29 8.10
CA PHE A 656 9.84 17.83 8.33
C PHE A 656 8.43 17.24 8.45
N GLY A 657 7.41 18.08 8.60
CA GLY A 657 6.01 17.70 8.52
C GLY A 657 5.59 16.70 9.58
N TRP A 658 4.85 15.67 9.17
CA TRP A 658 4.22 14.72 10.10
C TRP A 658 4.23 13.29 9.57
N SER A 659 4.18 12.36 10.52
CA SER A 659 3.89 10.95 10.27
C SER A 659 2.45 10.66 10.70
N GLU A 660 1.67 10.04 9.83
CA GLU A 660 0.26 9.73 10.08
C GLU A 660 0.12 8.53 11.01
N GLU A 661 -0.96 8.52 11.79
CA GLU A 661 -1.38 7.34 12.48
C GLU A 661 -1.98 6.33 11.51
N TYR A 662 -1.71 5.06 11.75
CA TYR A 662 -2.18 3.95 10.95
C TYR A 662 -2.94 2.96 11.84
N ALA A 663 -4.25 2.83 11.63
CA ALA A 663 -5.13 2.10 12.55
C ALA A 663 -5.93 0.98 11.86
N GLY A 664 -6.01 -0.17 12.53
CA GLY A 664 -6.89 -1.26 12.10
C GLY A 664 -8.29 -1.09 12.68
N ALA A 665 -9.29 -1.67 12.02
CA ALA A 665 -10.63 -1.82 12.58
C ALA A 665 -11.08 -3.28 12.45
N TYR A 666 -11.32 -3.90 13.60
CA TYR A 666 -11.56 -5.33 13.69
C TYR A 666 -12.77 -5.61 14.58
N HIS A 667 -13.67 -6.48 14.13
CA HIS A 667 -14.75 -6.97 14.99
C HIS A 667 -14.21 -7.88 16.10
N GLN A 668 -14.99 -8.03 17.17
CA GLN A 668 -14.62 -8.85 18.33
C GLN A 668 -14.39 -10.35 18.02
N TRP A 669 -14.88 -10.83 16.88
CA TRP A 669 -14.67 -12.20 16.41
C TRP A 669 -13.42 -12.35 15.52
N LEU A 670 -12.76 -11.25 15.12
CA LEU A 670 -11.51 -11.29 14.39
C LEU A 670 -10.34 -11.15 15.37
N TYR A 671 -9.46 -12.13 15.35
CA TYR A 671 -8.27 -12.21 16.18
C TYR A 671 -7.00 -11.94 15.36
N ASN A 672 -5.94 -11.61 16.09
CA ASN A 672 -4.60 -11.37 15.56
C ASN A 672 -4.50 -10.18 14.61
N GLY A 673 -5.47 -9.26 14.59
CA GLY A 673 -5.39 -8.04 13.77
C GLY A 673 -4.42 -7.02 14.38
N LYS A 674 -3.21 -6.90 13.82
CA LYS A 674 -2.21 -5.92 14.23
C LYS A 674 -1.80 -5.05 13.02
N PRO A 675 -2.12 -3.74 13.01
CA PRO A 675 -1.95 -2.92 11.82
C PRO A 675 -0.47 -2.62 11.53
N SER A 676 -0.12 -2.56 10.24
CA SER A 676 1.18 -2.14 9.74
C SER A 676 1.08 -1.72 8.26
N ASN A 677 1.89 -0.74 7.85
CA ASN A 677 2.10 -0.39 6.45
C ASN A 677 3.33 -1.07 5.82
N ILE A 678 4.09 -1.86 6.60
CA ILE A 678 5.28 -2.60 6.15
C ILE A 678 5.02 -4.10 6.07
N ILE A 679 4.23 -4.67 6.99
CA ILE A 679 3.85 -6.08 6.91
C ILE A 679 2.75 -6.28 5.86
N ARG A 680 3.06 -6.98 4.77
CA ARG A 680 2.14 -7.22 3.63
C ARG A 680 1.63 -8.65 3.53
N ASP A 681 2.10 -9.58 4.35
CA ASP A 681 1.65 -10.98 4.36
C ASP A 681 0.68 -11.29 5.51
N GLN A 682 -0.02 -10.27 6.04
CA GLN A 682 -0.79 -10.40 7.28
C GLN A 682 -1.99 -11.36 7.21
N LEU A 683 -2.54 -11.58 6.02
CA LEU A 683 -3.78 -12.36 5.82
C LEU A 683 -3.71 -13.77 6.40
N GLN A 684 -2.55 -14.42 6.36
CA GLN A 684 -2.40 -15.79 6.87
C GLN A 684 -2.54 -15.87 8.40
N TYR A 685 -2.25 -14.78 9.12
CA TYR A 685 -2.20 -14.75 10.58
C TYR A 685 -3.56 -14.39 11.21
N LEU A 686 -4.49 -13.83 10.43
CA LEU A 686 -5.82 -13.47 10.89
C LEU A 686 -6.64 -14.74 11.15
N ARG A 687 -7.40 -14.76 12.25
CA ARG A 687 -8.32 -15.84 12.60
C ARG A 687 -9.69 -15.26 12.89
N ILE A 688 -10.75 -15.92 12.44
CA ILE A 688 -12.13 -15.54 12.74
C ILE A 688 -12.83 -16.58 13.63
N ASP A 689 -13.82 -16.14 14.39
CA ASP A 689 -14.85 -16.98 15.01
C ASP A 689 -16.15 -16.87 14.19
N PRO A 690 -16.43 -17.82 13.27
CA PRO A 690 -17.60 -17.76 12.40
C PRO A 690 -18.93 -17.88 13.15
N THR A 691 -18.93 -18.60 14.27
CA THR A 691 -20.13 -18.81 15.09
C THR A 691 -20.53 -17.50 15.76
N MET A 692 -19.58 -16.85 16.43
CA MET A 692 -19.79 -15.54 17.05
C MET A 692 -20.22 -14.49 16.01
N ARG A 693 -19.57 -14.47 14.84
CA ARG A 693 -19.95 -13.56 13.74
C ARG A 693 -21.39 -13.77 13.30
N LEU A 694 -21.80 -15.01 13.08
CA LEU A 694 -23.15 -15.32 12.61
C LEU A 694 -24.21 -14.86 13.63
N GLU A 695 -24.01 -15.18 14.90
CA GLU A 695 -24.92 -14.80 15.99
C GLU A 695 -25.07 -13.27 16.09
N LEU A 696 -23.94 -12.55 16.11
CA LEU A 696 -23.93 -11.09 16.25
C LEU A 696 -24.48 -10.39 15.01
N THR A 697 -24.12 -10.84 13.81
CA THR A 697 -24.64 -10.27 12.55
C THR A 697 -26.16 -10.44 12.47
N GLN A 698 -26.70 -11.59 12.87
CA GLN A 698 -28.15 -11.79 12.93
C GLN A 698 -28.81 -10.92 14.00
N ALA A 699 -28.17 -10.76 15.16
CA ALA A 699 -28.68 -9.91 16.24
C ALA A 699 -28.73 -8.43 15.84
N TRP A 700 -27.71 -7.93 15.11
CA TRP A 700 -27.58 -6.52 14.74
C TRP A 700 -28.49 -6.10 13.58
N ASN A 701 -28.89 -7.04 12.71
CA ASN A 701 -29.65 -6.75 11.49
C ASN A 701 -31.11 -7.26 11.54
N LYS A 702 -31.71 -7.39 12.73
CA LYS A 702 -33.14 -7.75 12.84
C LYS A 702 -34.02 -6.62 12.29
N PRO A 703 -34.90 -6.89 11.30
CA PRO A 703 -35.77 -5.86 10.76
C PRO A 703 -36.79 -5.40 11.81
N MET A 704 -36.98 -4.08 11.92
CA MET A 704 -38.05 -3.50 12.73
C MET A 704 -39.38 -3.60 11.98
N SER A 705 -40.15 -4.66 12.21
CA SER A 705 -41.42 -4.93 11.53
C SER A 705 -42.64 -4.24 12.16
N TRP A 706 -42.56 -3.81 13.43
CA TRP A 706 -43.68 -3.19 14.15
C TRP A 706 -44.28 -1.94 13.47
N PRO A 707 -43.51 -1.03 12.81
CA PRO A 707 -44.09 0.12 12.13
C PRO A 707 -44.97 -0.28 10.94
N LEU A 708 -44.70 -1.43 10.29
CA LEU A 708 -45.52 -1.94 9.20
C LEU A 708 -46.88 -2.43 9.72
N PHE A 709 -46.91 -3.10 10.87
CA PHE A 709 -48.16 -3.49 11.54
C PHE A 709 -48.95 -2.26 11.98
N PHE A 710 -48.28 -1.24 12.51
CA PHE A 710 -48.93 0.03 12.87
C PHE A 710 -49.52 0.74 11.65
N LEU A 711 -48.77 0.85 10.56
CA LEU A 711 -49.24 1.45 9.32
C LEU A 711 -50.44 0.68 8.74
N GLY A 712 -50.38 -0.66 8.74
CA GLY A 712 -51.49 -1.52 8.33
C GLY A 712 -52.75 -1.29 9.18
N ALA A 713 -52.59 -1.16 10.51
CA ALA A 713 -53.70 -0.84 11.41
C ALA A 713 -54.30 0.55 11.13
N VAL A 714 -53.47 1.56 10.88
CA VAL A 714 -53.92 2.91 10.50
C VAL A 714 -54.71 2.88 9.18
N VAL A 715 -54.23 2.13 8.18
CA VAL A 715 -54.95 1.97 6.90
C VAL A 715 -56.30 1.30 7.11
N ILE A 716 -56.37 0.22 7.89
CA ILE A 716 -57.63 -0.45 8.22
C ILE A 716 -58.58 0.53 8.90
N LEU A 717 -58.11 1.29 9.89
CA LEU A 717 -58.90 2.30 10.58
C LEU A 717 -59.43 3.39 9.63
N LEU A 718 -58.64 3.83 8.65
CA LEU A 718 -59.06 4.83 7.67
C LEU A 718 -60.03 4.29 6.61
N LEU A 719 -59.92 3.00 6.24
CA LEU A 719 -60.81 2.36 5.27
C LEU A 719 -62.14 1.90 5.89
N THR A 720 -62.19 1.66 7.21
CA THR A 720 -63.38 1.16 7.91
C THR A 720 -64.60 2.08 7.76
N PRO A 721 -64.49 3.42 7.90
CA PRO A 721 -65.61 4.35 7.65
C PRO A 721 -66.04 4.38 6.17
N ALA A 722 -65.08 4.32 5.23
CA ALA A 722 -65.37 4.32 3.80
C ALA A 722 -66.14 3.04 3.38
N CYS A 723 -65.76 1.88 3.92
CA CYS A 723 -66.46 0.63 3.73
C CYS A 723 -67.86 0.64 4.36
N HIS A 724 -68.02 1.19 5.56
CA HIS A 724 -69.33 1.37 6.19
C HIS A 724 -70.24 2.29 5.38
N ALA A 725 -69.73 3.44 4.92
CA ALA A 725 -70.47 4.37 4.08
C ALA A 725 -70.87 3.74 2.74
N TRP A 726 -69.99 2.94 2.14
CA TRP A 726 -70.27 2.21 0.90
C TRP A 726 -71.35 1.13 1.09
N ARG A 727 -71.27 0.31 2.15
CA ARG A 727 -72.31 -0.69 2.48
C ARG A 727 -73.66 -0.03 2.72
N LYS A 728 -73.69 1.03 3.55
CA LYS A 728 -74.92 1.81 3.78
C LYS A 728 -75.52 2.35 2.48
N ARG A 729 -74.68 2.77 1.52
CA ARG A 729 -75.12 3.23 0.20
C ARG A 729 -75.62 2.08 -0.68
N GLN A 730 -75.02 0.89 -0.61
CA GLN A 730 -75.51 -0.31 -1.29
C GLN A 730 -76.87 -0.75 -0.75
N ASP A 731 -77.04 -0.76 0.57
CA ASP A 731 -78.31 -1.08 1.24
C ASP A 731 -79.40 -0.07 0.84
N GLN A 732 -79.05 1.22 0.70
CA GLN A 732 -79.96 2.26 0.19
C GLN A 732 -80.35 2.10 -1.28
N THR A 733 -79.52 1.45 -2.11
CA THR A 733 -79.87 1.10 -3.50
C THR A 733 -80.56 -0.28 -3.64
N ALA A 734 -80.52 -1.13 -2.61
CA ALA A 734 -81.19 -2.43 -2.58
C ALA A 734 -82.66 -2.32 -2.17
N PHE A 735 -83.03 -1.27 -1.42
CA PHE A 735 -84.43 -0.88 -1.22
C PHE A 735 -84.81 0.18 -2.24
N GLY A 736 -85.41 -0.26 -3.34
CA GLY A 736 -85.99 0.63 -4.33
C GLY A 736 -86.96 1.62 -3.69
N VAL A 737 -86.71 2.91 -3.92
CA VAL A 737 -87.76 3.93 -3.92
C VAL A 737 -88.13 4.12 -5.39
N ASN A 738 -89.28 3.56 -5.76
CA ASN A 738 -90.19 4.24 -6.68
C ASN A 738 -90.72 5.49 -6.00
#